data_AF-A0A0H5D629-F1
#
_entry.id   AF-A0A0H5D629-F1
#
_cell.length_a   1.000
_cell.length_b   1.000
_cell.length_c   1.000
_cell.angle_alpha   90.00
_cell.angle_beta   90.00
_cell.angle_gamma   90.00
#
_symmetry.space_group_name_H-M   'P 1'
#
loop_
_entity.id
_entity.type
_entity.pdbx_description
1 polymer ?
#
loop_
_entity_poly.entity_id
_entity_poly.type
_entity_poly.pdbx_seq_one_letter_code
_entity_poly.pdbx_strand_id
1 'polypeptide(L)'
;MRRLVAVLASVVVFVGLPTTQATAAEAFDSAPATAALTRLVPTHSSQFSFTAVPKPSSGDYYSISGTPGAVKVSGTSPAVLLAGVGWYLKYVAKVDIGWPGDSLSRLPATLPAPAATITKSATVAHRFALNDTDDGYSGAYRDWTTFQRQVDLLALHGFNEIFVQMGADAAYYGALQEFGYSKAELQSWIPSPSRQPWWLMQNMAGFPGPVSEQLITARAAMGKKIVDHTKALGMTPVLPGFFGTVPPNFVAKNPTGRVVPQGTWYGFFDRPDWLDPRNVMFGRVAEAFFRHQAATVGTTSMYKMDLLHEGGDPGDVPVGDAARAVFTALDTARPGAIWVLLGWQSNPPVEIIDNVDHNRLFIVDGLSDKFDNTDRDTQWKGAPYAFGTIPNFGGHTSIGANSAVWATRFDQWRTKPNSALKGIAYLPEGTGTDPATFELFAELAWRTGPIDHTAWFADYAARRYAGTDTRAAAAWDQLRRGPYSMPSGSSTEPQDSLFAARPSLTVTRAASWSPGAMRYNAVTVRRALTELLAVAPALRSTNAYKYDLVQTARQALANRSRALLPAIKLAYDAKDLTKFRALAAEWKSDMNLLDRLLASDKNSLLGPWLRDAKAWGTTAAEKTALEYDARSIMTTWGTSDNALHDYANRELSGLVADFYTMRWTKYLDSLDTALVNNTAPAGINWFAVEDAWNRETKTYSNTPTGDPYALATEVNTALPRMVGPITGIGGKCVDVTDGSATPGTATQLYVCNQTAAQTWEIPGDKSIRALGLCLDARGGGTVNGTVVQVYGCNGSLAQQWTAHPDGTLRNGKSGLCLDAEASGTANGTRLLLWSCSAGVNQRWTVPA
;
A
#
# COMPACT_ATOMS: atom_id res chain seq x y z
N MET A 1 -102.80 -3.08 38.48
CA MET A 1 -103.23 -2.45 37.21
C MET A 1 -102.00 -1.80 36.55
N ARG A 2 -101.77 -2.12 35.26
CA ARG A 2 -101.02 -1.41 34.18
C ARG A 2 -99.84 -0.49 34.59
N ARG A 3 -98.59 -0.87 34.30
CA ARG A 3 -97.79 -0.57 33.07
C ARG A 3 -97.62 0.93 32.76
N LEU A 4 -96.37 1.41 32.77
CA LEU A 4 -95.76 2.10 31.61
C LEU A 4 -94.23 2.18 31.76
N VAL A 5 -93.55 1.90 30.65
CA VAL A 5 -92.09 1.85 30.45
C VAL A 5 -91.63 3.20 29.91
N ALA A 6 -90.49 3.72 30.39
CA ALA A 6 -89.76 4.83 29.77
C ALA A 6 -88.31 4.40 29.51
N VAL A 7 -87.87 4.61 28.27
CA VAL A 7 -86.56 4.26 27.72
C VAL A 7 -85.55 5.35 28.09
N LEU A 8 -84.40 4.96 28.68
CA LEU A 8 -83.24 5.85 28.89
C LEU A 8 -82.19 5.59 27.80
N ALA A 9 -81.81 6.64 27.08
CA ALA A 9 -80.67 6.66 26.17
C ALA A 9 -79.39 6.99 26.95
N SER A 10 -78.36 6.14 26.85
CA SER A 10 -77.04 6.38 27.42
C SER A 10 -76.10 6.93 26.35
N VAL A 11 -75.61 8.16 26.56
CA VAL A 11 -74.51 8.77 25.81
C VAL A 11 -73.20 8.19 26.36
N VAL A 12 -72.44 7.48 25.52
CA VAL A 12 -71.06 7.05 25.83
C VAL A 12 -70.10 8.08 25.27
N VAL A 13 -69.40 8.80 26.15
CA VAL A 13 -68.27 9.67 25.80
C VAL A 13 -67.03 8.79 25.67
N PHE A 14 -66.51 8.63 24.45
CA PHE A 14 -65.20 8.04 24.22
C PHE A 14 -64.11 9.07 24.56
N VAL A 15 -63.45 8.88 25.69
CA VAL A 15 -62.18 9.56 25.98
C VAL A 15 -61.09 8.83 25.19
N GLY A 16 -60.63 9.44 24.09
CA GLY A 16 -59.47 8.97 23.36
C GLY A 16 -58.20 9.17 24.20
N LEU A 17 -57.58 8.08 24.64
CA LEU A 17 -56.22 8.11 25.16
C LEU A 17 -55.25 8.29 23.98
N PRO A 18 -54.32 9.26 24.01
CA PRO A 18 -53.30 9.37 22.99
C PRO A 18 -52.35 8.19 23.13
N THR A 19 -52.29 7.33 22.11
CA THR A 19 -51.22 6.36 21.95
C THR A 19 -49.94 7.12 21.61
N THR A 20 -49.17 7.46 22.63
CA THR A 20 -47.76 7.83 22.46
C THR A 20 -47.03 6.57 22.00
N GLN A 21 -46.80 6.45 20.69
CA GLN A 21 -45.73 5.58 20.20
C GLN A 21 -44.43 6.12 20.79
N ALA A 22 -43.95 5.50 21.86
CA ALA A 22 -42.61 5.72 22.35
C ALA A 22 -41.66 5.31 21.22
N THR A 23 -41.13 6.29 20.49
CA THR A 23 -39.99 6.08 19.61
C THR A 23 -38.86 5.57 20.50
N ALA A 24 -38.46 4.31 20.32
CA ALA A 24 -37.32 3.76 21.04
C ALA A 24 -36.13 4.70 20.85
N ALA A 25 -35.47 5.09 21.95
CA ALA A 25 -34.30 5.96 21.89
C ALA A 25 -33.22 5.30 21.01
N GLU A 26 -32.61 6.08 20.12
CA GLU A 26 -31.49 5.62 19.30
C GLU A 26 -30.34 5.12 20.18
N ALA A 27 -29.67 4.04 19.76
CA ALA A 27 -28.59 3.43 20.55
C ALA A 27 -27.33 4.31 20.68
N PHE A 28 -27.13 5.25 19.75
CA PHE A 28 -26.05 6.23 19.73
C PHE A 28 -26.38 7.36 18.73
N ASP A 29 -25.68 8.49 18.80
CA ASP A 29 -25.83 9.61 17.86
C ASP A 29 -25.22 9.28 16.48
N SER A 30 -26.05 9.31 15.44
CA SER A 30 -25.64 9.06 14.05
C SER A 30 -25.15 10.32 13.30
N ALA A 31 -25.25 11.51 13.89
CA ALA A 31 -24.85 12.77 13.25
C ALA A 31 -23.38 12.80 12.75
N PRO A 32 -22.39 12.22 13.46
CA PRO A 32 -21.02 12.13 12.95
C PRO A 32 -20.91 11.35 11.64
N ALA A 33 -21.65 10.25 11.50
CA ALA A 33 -21.71 9.48 10.24
C ALA A 33 -22.37 10.30 9.13
N THR A 34 -23.46 11.01 9.42
CA THR A 34 -24.13 11.89 8.44
C THR A 34 -23.21 13.00 7.93
N ALA A 35 -22.42 13.60 8.82
CA ALA A 35 -21.44 14.62 8.45
C ALA A 35 -20.32 14.05 7.57
N ALA A 36 -19.78 12.88 7.91
CA ALA A 36 -18.79 12.18 7.10
C ALA A 36 -19.35 11.78 5.72
N LEU A 37 -20.56 11.22 5.68
CA LEU A 37 -21.24 10.89 4.43
C LEU A 37 -21.43 12.12 3.54
N THR A 38 -21.81 13.26 4.12
CA THR A 38 -21.97 14.52 3.37
C THR A 38 -20.66 14.99 2.76
N ARG A 39 -19.51 14.76 3.42
CA ARG A 39 -18.20 15.07 2.82
C ARG A 39 -17.80 14.07 1.73
N LEU A 40 -18.10 12.79 1.92
CA LEU A 40 -17.72 11.72 0.99
C LEU A 40 -18.58 11.70 -0.28
N VAL A 41 -19.89 11.92 -0.16
CA VAL A 41 -20.87 11.84 -1.26
C VAL A 41 -21.88 13.01 -1.18
N PRO A 42 -21.43 14.26 -1.33
CA PRO A 42 -22.22 15.47 -1.03
C PRO A 42 -23.52 15.59 -1.81
N THR A 43 -23.56 15.11 -3.05
CA THR A 43 -24.72 15.23 -3.93
C THR A 43 -25.81 14.19 -3.68
N HIS A 44 -25.51 13.12 -2.94
CA HIS A 44 -26.45 12.01 -2.71
C HIS A 44 -26.64 11.68 -1.23
N SER A 45 -25.97 12.38 -0.31
CA SER A 45 -26.05 12.09 1.13
C SER A 45 -27.48 12.16 1.68
N SER A 46 -28.33 13.03 1.14
CA SER A 46 -29.74 13.17 1.52
C SER A 46 -30.62 11.96 1.13
N GLN A 47 -30.14 11.09 0.24
CA GLN A 47 -30.84 9.86 -0.15
C GLN A 47 -30.53 8.70 0.81
N PHE A 48 -29.72 8.93 1.84
CA PHE A 48 -29.44 7.97 2.91
C PHE A 48 -30.14 8.38 4.20
N SER A 49 -30.61 7.39 4.95
CA SER A 49 -31.05 7.54 6.33
C SER A 49 -30.38 6.49 7.20
N PHE A 50 -30.02 6.89 8.42
CA PHE A 50 -29.34 6.04 9.38
C PHE A 50 -30.25 5.59 10.50
N THR A 51 -29.99 4.40 11.03
CA THR A 51 -30.65 3.87 12.22
C THR A 51 -29.60 3.26 13.14
N ALA A 52 -29.37 3.91 14.28
CA ALA A 52 -28.45 3.41 15.30
C ALA A 52 -29.05 2.19 16.02
N VAL A 53 -28.33 1.07 16.01
CA VAL A 53 -28.75 -0.16 16.70
C VAL A 53 -27.75 -0.58 17.77
N PRO A 54 -28.17 -1.26 18.86
CA PRO A 54 -27.25 -1.74 19.89
C PRO A 54 -26.24 -2.75 19.34
N LYS A 55 -25.00 -2.70 19.84
CA LYS A 55 -23.96 -3.71 19.54
C LYS A 55 -24.25 -5.02 20.29
N PRO A 56 -24.50 -6.15 19.60
CA PRO A 56 -24.66 -7.45 20.22
C PRO A 56 -23.31 -8.02 20.67
N SER A 57 -23.34 -9.09 21.47
CA SER A 57 -22.14 -9.84 21.87
C SER A 57 -21.40 -10.46 20.68
N SER A 58 -22.08 -10.71 19.56
CA SER A 58 -21.49 -11.21 18.32
C SER A 58 -20.66 -10.15 17.56
N GLY A 59 -20.64 -8.89 18.00
CA GLY A 59 -19.82 -7.83 17.43
C GLY A 59 -20.54 -6.89 16.46
N ASP A 60 -19.76 -6.18 15.66
CA ASP A 60 -20.27 -5.16 14.73
C ASP A 60 -21.06 -5.78 13.57
N TYR A 61 -22.17 -5.15 13.21
CA TYR A 61 -22.94 -5.49 12.01
C TYR A 61 -23.65 -4.26 11.44
N TYR A 62 -23.98 -4.33 10.15
CA TYR A 62 -24.88 -3.38 9.49
C TYR A 62 -25.91 -4.09 8.63
N SER A 63 -27.00 -3.40 8.33
CA SER A 63 -28.03 -3.84 7.39
C SER A 63 -28.39 -2.70 6.43
N ILE A 64 -28.51 -3.01 5.15
CA ILE A 64 -28.81 -2.06 4.06
C ILE A 64 -30.14 -2.47 3.44
N SER A 65 -31.07 -1.53 3.35
CA SER A 65 -32.40 -1.72 2.76
C SER A 65 -32.88 -0.41 2.13
N GLY A 66 -34.15 -0.34 1.74
CA GLY A 66 -34.78 0.89 1.30
C GLY A 66 -35.41 0.79 -0.08
N THR A 67 -35.73 1.94 -0.64
CA THR A 67 -36.35 2.11 -1.97
C THR A 67 -35.48 3.02 -2.82
N PRO A 68 -35.73 3.13 -4.14
CA PRO A 68 -34.96 4.05 -4.98
C PRO A 68 -34.99 5.46 -4.41
N GLY A 69 -33.81 6.07 -4.27
CA GLY A 69 -33.63 7.40 -3.68
C GLY A 69 -33.82 7.52 -2.16
N ALA A 70 -34.05 6.41 -1.46
CA ALA A 70 -34.22 6.38 -0.01
C ALA A 70 -33.57 5.11 0.58
N VAL A 71 -32.25 5.07 0.54
CA VAL A 71 -31.43 3.99 1.10
C VAL A 71 -31.42 4.10 2.63
N LYS A 72 -31.63 2.98 3.31
CA LYS A 72 -31.61 2.89 4.77
C LYS A 72 -30.44 2.03 5.20
N VAL A 73 -29.61 2.54 6.10
CA VAL A 73 -28.52 1.78 6.70
C VAL A 73 -28.69 1.76 8.21
N SER A 74 -28.78 0.58 8.80
CA SER A 74 -28.66 0.39 10.25
C SER A 74 -27.30 -0.16 10.62
N GLY A 75 -26.77 0.19 11.79
CA GLY A 75 -25.42 -0.22 12.20
C GLY A 75 -25.12 0.02 13.68
N THR A 76 -24.06 -0.62 14.17
CA THR A 76 -23.70 -0.67 15.60
C THR A 76 -22.81 0.47 16.10
N SER A 77 -22.34 1.33 15.19
CA SER A 77 -21.64 2.58 15.48
C SER A 77 -21.70 3.52 14.27
N PRO A 78 -21.32 4.81 14.40
CA PRO A 78 -21.24 5.71 13.24
C PRO A 78 -20.29 5.20 12.14
N ALA A 79 -19.13 4.65 12.48
CA ALA A 79 -18.22 4.05 11.51
C ALA A 79 -18.84 2.82 10.83
N VAL A 80 -19.62 2.01 11.54
CA VAL A 80 -20.28 0.82 10.96
C VAL A 80 -21.45 1.22 10.04
N LEU A 81 -22.13 2.32 10.31
CA LEU A 81 -23.08 2.92 9.36
C LEU A 81 -22.37 3.30 8.05
N LEU A 82 -21.20 3.95 8.15
CA LEU A 82 -20.39 4.29 6.98
C LEU A 82 -19.88 3.03 6.26
N ALA A 83 -19.46 1.98 6.95
CA ALA A 83 -19.09 0.71 6.34
C ALA A 83 -20.26 0.10 5.52
N GLY A 84 -21.50 0.22 6.02
CA GLY A 84 -22.70 -0.16 5.28
C GLY A 84 -22.92 0.70 4.03
N VAL A 85 -22.68 2.01 4.10
CA VAL A 85 -22.70 2.87 2.91
C VAL A 85 -21.61 2.47 1.91
N GLY A 86 -20.39 2.22 2.37
CA GLY A 86 -19.29 1.75 1.53
C GLY A 86 -19.66 0.46 0.80
N TRP A 87 -20.25 -0.50 1.50
CA TRP A 87 -20.73 -1.74 0.89
C TRP A 87 -21.85 -1.50 -0.13
N TYR A 88 -22.81 -0.63 0.18
CA TYR A 88 -23.88 -0.23 -0.73
C TYR A 88 -23.32 0.39 -2.02
N LEU A 89 -22.40 1.33 -1.91
CA LEU A 89 -21.79 2.01 -3.07
C LEU A 89 -21.14 1.00 -4.02
N LYS A 90 -20.42 0.03 -3.45
CA LYS A 90 -19.67 -0.98 -4.21
C LYS A 90 -20.55 -2.03 -4.87
N TYR A 91 -21.51 -2.58 -4.12
CA TYR A 91 -22.22 -3.78 -4.53
C TYR A 91 -23.63 -3.51 -5.05
N VAL A 92 -24.21 -2.35 -4.77
CA VAL A 92 -25.54 -1.95 -5.25
C VAL A 92 -25.43 -0.80 -6.26
N ALA A 93 -24.78 0.31 -5.89
CA ALA A 93 -24.64 1.46 -6.78
C ALA A 93 -23.53 1.28 -7.84
N LYS A 94 -22.67 0.25 -7.68
CA LYS A 94 -21.56 -0.09 -8.58
C LYS A 94 -20.61 1.09 -8.83
N VAL A 95 -20.26 1.82 -7.78
CA VAL A 95 -19.22 2.86 -7.80
C VAL A 95 -18.18 2.62 -6.70
N ASP A 96 -17.02 3.24 -6.84
CA ASP A 96 -15.90 3.12 -5.92
C ASP A 96 -15.45 4.47 -5.34
N ILE A 97 -15.04 4.46 -4.07
CA ILE A 97 -14.29 5.55 -3.43
C ILE A 97 -12.98 4.95 -2.92
N GLY A 98 -11.98 4.95 -3.79
CA GLY A 98 -10.63 4.46 -3.50
C GLY A 98 -9.77 5.50 -2.77
N TRP A 99 -8.62 5.02 -2.30
CA TRP A 99 -7.59 5.82 -1.65
C TRP A 99 -6.27 5.64 -2.41
N PRO A 100 -6.09 6.26 -3.61
CA PRO A 100 -6.87 7.36 -4.20
C PRO A 100 -7.79 6.99 -5.39
N GLY A 101 -8.49 8.02 -5.90
CA GLY A 101 -9.35 7.95 -7.09
C GLY A 101 -10.77 7.47 -6.77
N ASP A 102 -11.76 7.98 -7.49
CA ASP A 102 -13.17 7.65 -7.30
C ASP A 102 -13.93 7.61 -8.64
N SER A 103 -15.11 7.03 -8.61
CA SER A 103 -16.06 7.01 -9.73
C SER A 103 -17.40 7.64 -9.37
N LEU A 104 -17.44 8.57 -8.41
CA LEU A 104 -18.68 9.16 -7.90
C LEU A 104 -19.41 10.02 -8.94
N SER A 105 -18.68 10.55 -9.93
CA SER A 105 -19.26 11.29 -11.06
C SER A 105 -20.22 10.46 -11.92
N ARG A 106 -20.27 9.14 -11.70
CA ARG A 106 -21.12 8.19 -12.42
C ARG A 106 -22.31 7.71 -11.61
N LEU A 107 -22.49 8.19 -10.37
CA LEU A 107 -23.69 7.90 -9.60
C LEU A 107 -24.96 8.39 -10.34
N PRO A 108 -26.02 7.57 -10.40
CA PRO A 108 -27.30 8.03 -10.94
C PRO A 108 -27.94 9.03 -9.99
N ALA A 109 -28.65 10.02 -10.54
CA ALA A 109 -29.33 11.06 -9.74
C ALA A 109 -30.26 10.49 -8.66
N THR A 110 -30.89 9.34 -8.94
CA THR A 110 -31.63 8.55 -7.96
C THR A 110 -30.88 7.27 -7.68
N LEU A 111 -30.47 7.08 -6.43
CA LEU A 111 -29.77 5.89 -5.97
C LEU A 111 -30.64 4.62 -6.14
N PRO A 112 -30.08 3.52 -6.68
CA PRO A 112 -30.82 2.27 -6.83
C PRO A 112 -31.17 1.63 -5.48
N ALA A 113 -32.30 0.93 -5.40
CA ALA A 113 -32.60 0.11 -4.23
C ALA A 113 -31.76 -1.18 -4.23
N PRO A 114 -31.36 -1.70 -3.06
CA PRO A 114 -30.84 -3.07 -2.98
C PRO A 114 -31.97 -4.06 -3.34
N ALA A 115 -31.62 -5.15 -4.04
CA ALA A 115 -32.61 -6.15 -4.49
C ALA A 115 -33.30 -6.89 -3.32
N ALA A 116 -32.62 -6.99 -2.18
CA ALA A 116 -33.13 -7.46 -0.91
C ALA A 116 -32.33 -6.79 0.22
N THR A 117 -32.80 -6.89 1.47
CA THR A 117 -32.01 -6.43 2.62
C THR A 117 -30.65 -7.15 2.67
N ILE A 118 -29.57 -6.38 2.72
CA ILE A 118 -28.20 -6.89 2.80
C ILE A 118 -27.72 -6.73 4.24
N THR A 119 -27.41 -7.83 4.93
CA THR A 119 -26.81 -7.81 6.27
C THR A 119 -25.38 -8.33 6.22
N LYS A 120 -24.46 -7.63 6.90
CA LYS A 120 -23.07 -8.05 7.07
C LYS A 120 -22.65 -7.89 8.52
N SER A 121 -21.91 -8.89 9.00
CA SER A 121 -21.31 -8.91 10.33
C SER A 121 -19.80 -8.94 10.19
N ALA A 122 -19.10 -8.21 11.04
CA ALA A 122 -17.65 -8.26 11.09
C ALA A 122 -17.20 -9.64 11.59
N THR A 123 -16.22 -10.25 10.94
CA THR A 123 -15.67 -11.56 11.32
C THR A 123 -14.61 -11.47 12.41
N VAL A 124 -14.18 -10.25 12.74
CA VAL A 124 -13.16 -9.94 13.74
C VAL A 124 -13.51 -8.63 14.46
N ALA A 125 -13.08 -8.49 15.72
CA ALA A 125 -13.40 -7.32 16.54
C ALA A 125 -12.51 -6.11 16.20
N HIS A 126 -11.22 -6.36 16.00
CA HIS A 126 -10.21 -5.32 15.76
C HIS A 126 -9.97 -5.13 14.27
N ARG A 127 -10.06 -3.90 13.77
CA ARG A 127 -9.70 -3.53 12.40
C ARG A 127 -8.81 -2.30 12.50
N PHE A 128 -7.52 -2.57 12.61
CA PHE A 128 -6.46 -1.61 12.88
C PHE A 128 -5.89 -1.04 11.58
N ALA A 129 -5.64 0.26 11.56
CA ALA A 129 -5.05 0.96 10.44
C ALA A 129 -3.85 1.81 10.85
N LEU A 130 -2.91 1.89 9.89
CA LEU A 130 -1.72 2.73 9.82
C LEU A 130 -0.51 2.17 10.56
N ASN A 131 0.63 2.15 9.87
CA ASN A 131 1.92 1.76 10.42
C ASN A 131 2.50 2.88 11.31
N ASP A 132 3.47 2.52 12.15
CA ASP A 132 4.30 3.47 12.87
C ASP A 132 4.95 4.51 11.95
N THR A 133 5.33 4.16 10.73
CA THR A 133 5.99 5.12 9.82
C THR A 133 5.04 5.93 8.94
N ASP A 134 3.73 5.66 8.90
CA ASP A 134 2.78 6.32 7.98
C ASP A 134 2.74 7.83 8.16
N ASP A 135 2.77 8.31 9.41
CA ASP A 135 2.77 9.75 9.66
C ASP A 135 4.02 10.39 9.05
N GLY A 136 5.19 9.76 9.12
CA GLY A 136 6.42 10.32 8.58
C GLY A 136 6.44 10.38 7.05
N TYR A 137 6.01 9.30 6.41
CA TYR A 137 6.06 9.16 4.95
C TYR A 137 4.87 9.75 4.21
N SER A 138 3.74 9.97 4.89
CA SER A 138 2.53 10.43 4.23
C SER A 138 1.72 11.46 5.04
N GLY A 139 1.79 11.43 6.38
CA GLY A 139 0.94 12.25 7.27
C GLY A 139 1.53 13.57 7.73
N ALA A 140 2.86 13.74 7.73
CA ALA A 140 3.58 14.68 8.57
C ALA A 140 3.12 16.13 8.41
N TYR A 141 2.70 16.48 7.20
CA TYR A 141 2.31 17.82 6.80
C TYR A 141 0.90 17.95 6.25
N ARG A 142 0.07 16.92 6.37
CA ARG A 142 -1.32 16.97 5.89
C ARG A 142 -2.10 18.08 6.58
N ASP A 143 -2.99 18.70 5.83
CA ASP A 143 -3.97 19.63 6.38
C ASP A 143 -5.14 18.88 7.02
N TRP A 144 -6.02 19.64 7.69
CA TRP A 144 -7.19 19.06 8.34
C TRP A 144 -8.13 18.36 7.35
N THR A 145 -8.32 18.93 6.16
CA THR A 145 -9.22 18.37 5.14
C THR A 145 -8.77 16.98 4.71
N THR A 146 -7.46 16.80 4.51
CA THR A 146 -6.87 15.54 4.09
C THR A 146 -6.94 14.49 5.21
N PHE A 147 -6.64 14.87 6.45
CA PHE A 147 -6.79 13.97 7.61
C PHE A 147 -8.24 13.57 7.85
N GLN A 148 -9.17 14.52 7.81
CA GLN A 148 -10.59 14.25 7.98
C GLN A 148 -11.09 13.26 6.93
N ARG A 149 -10.68 13.45 5.66
CA ARG A 149 -10.99 12.52 4.59
C ARG A 149 -10.37 11.14 4.82
N GLN A 150 -9.13 11.04 5.28
CA GLN A 150 -8.48 9.77 5.60
C GLN A 150 -9.30 8.98 6.64
N VAL A 151 -9.68 9.62 7.74
CA VAL A 151 -10.47 8.98 8.81
C VAL A 151 -11.87 8.60 8.30
N ASP A 152 -12.52 9.46 7.50
CA ASP A 152 -13.81 9.16 6.89
C ASP A 152 -13.73 7.94 5.93
N LEU A 153 -12.64 7.82 5.16
CA LEU A 153 -12.40 6.66 4.28
C LEU A 153 -12.11 5.39 5.09
N LEU A 154 -11.30 5.46 6.14
CA LEU A 154 -11.06 4.32 7.03
C LEU A 154 -12.36 3.79 7.62
N ALA A 155 -13.25 4.69 8.07
CA ALA A 155 -14.58 4.32 8.55
C ALA A 155 -15.48 3.73 7.44
N LEU A 156 -15.48 4.34 6.24
CA LEU A 156 -16.22 3.84 5.07
C LEU A 156 -15.79 2.42 4.67
N HIS A 157 -14.53 2.06 4.90
CA HIS A 157 -13.98 0.72 4.65
C HIS A 157 -13.99 -0.19 5.89
N GLY A 158 -14.54 0.29 7.02
CA GLY A 158 -14.87 -0.53 8.19
C GLY A 158 -13.75 -0.73 9.21
N PHE A 159 -12.66 0.05 9.13
CA PHE A 159 -11.68 0.14 10.21
C PHE A 159 -12.31 0.79 11.45
N ASN A 160 -11.82 0.42 12.64
CA ASN A 160 -12.29 0.99 13.91
C ASN A 160 -11.17 1.36 14.88
N GLU A 161 -9.92 1.12 14.51
CA GLU A 161 -8.74 1.47 15.29
C GLU A 161 -7.74 2.17 14.37
N ILE A 162 -7.32 3.38 14.75
CA ILE A 162 -6.44 4.22 13.91
C ILE A 162 -5.26 4.68 14.75
N PHE A 163 -4.03 4.40 14.32
CA PHE A 163 -2.85 4.92 15.01
C PHE A 163 -2.69 6.42 14.76
N VAL A 164 -2.65 7.21 15.84
CA VAL A 164 -2.57 8.68 15.80
C VAL A 164 -1.35 9.16 16.59
N GLN A 165 -0.28 9.54 15.88
CA GLN A 165 0.99 9.96 16.47
C GLN A 165 1.10 11.48 16.67
N MET A 166 0.43 12.25 15.81
CA MET A 166 0.53 13.70 15.81
C MET A 166 0.12 14.29 17.16
N GLY A 167 1.00 15.09 17.77
CA GLY A 167 0.84 15.67 19.10
C GLY A 167 1.56 14.92 20.23
N ALA A 168 2.17 13.76 19.96
CA ALA A 168 3.00 13.07 20.94
C ALA A 168 4.26 13.87 21.32
N ASP A 169 4.81 14.65 20.38
CA ASP A 169 5.90 15.59 20.61
C ASP A 169 5.57 16.61 21.71
N ALA A 170 4.35 17.14 21.74
CA ALA A 170 3.90 18.06 22.78
C ALA A 170 3.80 17.41 24.17
N ALA A 171 3.45 16.12 24.24
CA ALA A 171 3.43 15.38 25.50
C ALA A 171 4.83 15.24 26.10
N TYR A 172 5.83 14.88 25.27
CA TYR A 172 7.23 14.87 25.69
C TYR A 172 7.75 16.27 26.04
N TYR A 173 7.42 17.27 25.20
CA TYR A 173 7.86 18.65 25.38
C TYR A 173 7.38 19.23 26.73
N GLY A 174 6.11 19.00 27.09
CA GLY A 174 5.57 19.42 28.38
C GLY A 174 6.14 18.63 29.55
N ALA A 175 6.19 17.30 29.44
CA ALA A 175 6.61 16.43 30.53
C ALA A 175 8.07 16.64 30.91
N LEU A 176 8.99 16.68 29.94
CA LEU A 176 10.43 16.73 30.22
C LEU A 176 10.90 18.08 30.78
N GLN A 177 10.15 19.16 30.60
CA GLN A 177 10.42 20.44 31.27
C GLN A 177 10.32 20.30 32.81
N GLU A 178 9.46 19.41 33.32
CA GLU A 178 9.36 19.12 34.75
C GLU A 178 10.60 18.39 35.30
N PHE A 179 11.45 17.85 34.41
CA PHE A 179 12.66 17.10 34.72
C PHE A 179 13.94 17.87 34.34
N GLY A 180 13.86 19.21 34.31
CA GLY A 180 15.02 20.10 34.21
C GLY A 180 15.53 20.37 32.79
N TYR A 181 14.75 20.01 31.76
CA TYR A 181 15.06 20.36 30.38
C TYR A 181 14.49 21.72 30.01
N SER A 182 15.31 22.55 29.40
CA SER A 182 14.89 23.82 28.79
C SER A 182 14.16 23.58 27.48
N LYS A 183 13.36 24.56 27.05
CA LYS A 183 12.71 24.56 25.75
C LYS A 183 13.70 24.33 24.61
N ALA A 184 14.83 25.03 24.62
CA ALA A 184 15.84 24.93 23.56
C ALA A 184 16.46 23.52 23.45
N GLU A 185 16.69 22.84 24.58
CA GLU A 185 17.17 21.45 24.59
C GLU A 185 16.14 20.52 23.93
N LEU A 186 14.86 20.65 24.29
CA LEU A 186 13.78 19.80 23.76
C LEU A 186 13.48 20.10 22.29
N GLN A 187 13.48 21.37 21.89
CA GLN A 187 13.30 21.80 20.50
C GLN A 187 14.39 21.22 19.60
N SER A 188 15.62 21.10 20.10
CA SER A 188 16.74 20.51 19.34
C SER A 188 16.72 18.98 19.32
N TRP A 189 16.15 18.36 20.37
CA TRP A 189 16.09 16.91 20.53
C TRP A 189 14.91 16.28 19.77
N ILE A 190 13.75 16.95 19.74
CA ILE A 190 12.59 16.50 18.97
C ILE A 190 12.88 16.75 17.48
N PRO A 191 12.80 15.71 16.61
CA PRO A 191 13.07 15.89 15.19
C PRO A 191 11.92 16.62 14.48
N SER A 192 12.17 17.06 13.25
CA SER A 192 11.11 17.63 12.41
C SER A 192 10.01 16.61 12.11
N PRO A 193 8.79 17.08 11.75
CA PRO A 193 7.60 16.26 11.69
C PRO A 193 7.72 14.94 10.93
N SER A 194 8.39 14.91 9.77
CA SER A 194 8.48 13.68 8.99
C SER A 194 9.35 12.60 9.64
N ARG A 195 10.17 12.94 10.65
CA ARG A 195 11.07 12.01 11.36
C ARG A 195 10.53 11.54 12.71
N GLN A 196 9.44 12.15 13.18
CA GLN A 196 8.87 11.82 14.50
C GLN A 196 8.54 10.33 14.67
N PRO A 197 8.07 9.57 13.67
CA PRO A 197 7.91 8.12 13.81
C PRO A 197 9.13 7.37 14.34
N TRP A 198 10.30 7.57 13.74
CA TRP A 198 11.52 6.88 14.17
C TRP A 198 11.99 7.36 15.54
N TRP A 199 11.69 8.59 15.93
CA TRP A 199 11.94 9.08 17.29
C TRP A 199 10.99 8.46 18.32
N LEU A 200 9.70 8.31 17.98
CA LEU A 200 8.72 7.62 18.83
C LEU A 200 9.03 6.12 18.98
N MET A 201 9.73 5.52 18.02
CA MET A 201 10.28 4.16 18.09
C MET A 201 11.70 4.09 18.71
N GLN A 202 12.23 5.20 19.26
CA GLN A 202 13.56 5.30 19.88
C GLN A 202 14.75 5.04 18.94
N ASN A 203 14.57 5.17 17.63
CA ASN A 203 15.62 4.93 16.64
C ASN A 203 16.53 6.14 16.39
N MET A 204 16.01 7.35 16.55
CA MET A 204 16.78 8.57 16.30
C MET A 204 16.31 9.72 17.17
N ALA A 205 17.15 10.73 17.34
CA ALA A 205 16.77 12.03 17.88
C ALA A 205 17.50 13.16 17.15
N GLY A 206 16.93 14.35 17.23
CA GLY A 206 17.38 15.51 16.45
C GLY A 206 17.24 15.26 14.94
N PHE A 207 17.60 16.28 14.14
CA PHE A 207 17.54 16.31 12.67
C PHE A 207 16.17 16.65 12.04
N PRO A 208 16.15 17.46 10.95
CA PRO A 208 17.23 18.30 10.39
C PRO A 208 17.48 19.64 11.08
N GLY A 209 16.72 19.98 12.11
CA GLY A 209 16.91 21.22 12.86
C GLY A 209 15.92 21.31 14.00
N PRO A 210 16.07 22.29 14.91
CA PRO A 210 15.16 22.39 16.03
C PRO A 210 13.75 22.70 15.54
N VAL A 211 12.75 22.07 16.16
CA VAL A 211 11.34 22.38 15.93
C VAL A 211 10.92 23.56 16.80
N SER A 212 10.08 24.45 16.29
CA SER A 212 9.57 25.57 17.10
C SER A 212 8.48 25.11 18.08
N GLU A 213 8.32 25.83 19.18
CA GLU A 213 7.21 25.59 20.12
C GLU A 213 5.85 25.83 19.46
N GLN A 214 5.80 26.75 18.48
CA GLN A 214 4.61 27.00 17.68
C GLN A 214 4.23 25.79 16.83
N LEU A 215 5.21 25.15 16.18
CA LEU A 215 4.99 23.94 15.40
C LEU A 215 4.50 22.78 16.28
N ILE A 216 5.14 22.56 17.43
CA ILE A 216 4.71 21.55 18.42
C ILE A 216 3.25 21.80 18.85
N THR A 217 2.91 23.05 19.17
CA THR A 217 1.56 23.44 19.59
C THR A 217 0.53 23.23 18.48
N ALA A 218 0.86 23.63 17.25
CA ALA A 218 -0.01 23.46 16.08
C ALA A 218 -0.26 21.98 15.78
N ARG A 219 0.77 21.13 15.89
CA ARG A 219 0.66 19.68 15.72
C ARG A 219 -0.20 19.06 16.80
N ALA A 220 -0.04 19.45 18.07
CA ALA A 220 -0.90 18.97 19.16
C ALA A 220 -2.38 19.33 18.92
N ALA A 221 -2.66 20.55 18.45
CA ALA A 221 -4.02 20.97 18.12
C ALA A 221 -4.61 20.17 16.95
N MET A 222 -3.80 19.82 15.93
CA MET A 222 -4.23 18.94 14.85
C MET A 222 -4.45 17.50 15.35
N GLY A 223 -3.53 16.97 16.14
CA GLY A 223 -3.64 15.65 16.79
C GLY A 223 -4.95 15.51 17.57
N LYS A 224 -5.30 16.54 18.37
CA LYS A 224 -6.58 16.60 19.07
C LYS A 224 -7.78 16.52 18.13
N LYS A 225 -7.77 17.25 17.00
CA LYS A 225 -8.86 17.18 16.01
C LYS A 225 -8.99 15.77 15.43
N ILE A 226 -7.88 15.10 15.14
CA ILE A 226 -7.88 13.72 14.61
C ILE A 226 -8.46 12.76 15.65
N VAL A 227 -8.03 12.87 16.91
CA VAL A 227 -8.54 12.05 18.04
C VAL A 227 -10.04 12.27 18.24
N ASP A 228 -10.48 13.52 18.29
CA ASP A 228 -11.89 13.87 18.52
C ASP A 228 -12.78 13.37 17.37
N HIS A 229 -12.34 13.51 16.12
CA HIS A 229 -13.09 13.01 14.95
C HIS A 229 -13.14 11.48 14.89
N THR A 230 -12.04 10.81 15.22
CA THR A 230 -11.98 9.34 15.32
C THR A 230 -12.99 8.83 16.36
N LYS A 231 -13.02 9.45 17.55
CA LYS A 231 -13.98 9.10 18.61
C LYS A 231 -15.42 9.44 18.24
N ALA A 232 -15.66 10.57 17.58
CA ALA A 232 -17.00 10.95 17.13
C ALA A 232 -17.58 9.90 16.17
N LEU A 233 -16.74 9.21 15.41
CA LEU A 233 -17.17 8.09 14.56
C LEU A 233 -17.33 6.75 15.31
N GLY A 234 -17.15 6.74 16.63
CA GLY A 234 -17.19 5.52 17.44
C GLY A 234 -16.00 4.59 17.19
N MET A 235 -14.88 5.13 16.69
CA MET A 235 -13.61 4.42 16.51
C MET A 235 -12.65 4.75 17.65
N THR A 236 -11.65 3.89 17.83
CA THR A 236 -10.61 4.03 18.84
C THR A 236 -9.35 4.67 18.22
N PRO A 237 -8.98 5.90 18.60
CA PRO A 237 -7.65 6.40 18.28
C PRO A 237 -6.63 5.67 19.15
N VAL A 238 -5.64 5.04 18.55
CA VAL A 238 -4.53 4.39 19.25
C VAL A 238 -3.41 5.41 19.40
N LEU A 239 -2.98 5.69 20.63
CA LEU A 239 -1.98 6.74 20.90
C LEU A 239 -0.62 6.15 21.27
N PRO A 240 0.50 6.83 21.00
CA PRO A 240 1.80 6.44 21.53
C PRO A 240 1.79 6.40 23.06
N GLY A 241 2.38 5.38 23.67
CA GLY A 241 2.62 5.35 25.12
C GLY A 241 4.05 5.75 25.48
N PHE A 242 4.37 5.73 26.77
CA PHE A 242 5.73 5.99 27.26
C PHE A 242 6.40 4.71 27.74
N PHE A 243 7.58 4.43 27.18
CA PHE A 243 8.36 3.24 27.49
C PHE A 243 9.85 3.55 27.70
N GLY A 244 10.16 4.79 28.13
CA GLY A 244 11.48 5.14 28.67
C GLY A 244 12.31 6.09 27.81
N THR A 245 11.75 6.69 26.76
CA THR A 245 12.47 7.63 25.88
C THR A 245 12.83 8.91 26.63
N VAL A 246 14.11 9.19 26.83
CA VAL A 246 14.57 10.45 27.46
C VAL A 246 15.71 11.11 26.65
N PRO A 247 15.87 12.44 26.72
CA PRO A 247 16.99 13.11 26.07
C PRO A 247 18.33 12.79 26.76
N PRO A 248 19.46 13.11 26.11
CA PRO A 248 20.78 13.01 26.73
C PRO A 248 20.87 13.77 28.06
N ASN A 249 21.86 13.40 28.88
CA ASN A 249 22.16 14.02 30.18
C ASN A 249 21.03 13.93 31.22
N PHE A 250 20.11 12.96 31.10
CA PHE A 250 18.99 12.80 32.03
C PHE A 250 19.44 12.64 33.49
N VAL A 251 20.45 11.81 33.75
CA VAL A 251 20.97 11.55 35.11
C VAL A 251 21.63 12.78 35.71
N ALA A 252 22.28 13.63 34.90
CA ALA A 252 22.87 14.88 35.39
C ALA A 252 21.80 15.85 35.91
N LYS A 253 20.63 15.88 35.27
CA LYS A 253 19.47 16.70 35.69
C LYS A 253 18.62 16.02 36.76
N ASN A 254 18.64 14.69 36.81
CA ASN A 254 17.84 13.86 37.69
C ASN A 254 18.72 12.79 38.36
N PRO A 255 19.46 13.13 39.45
CA PRO A 255 20.52 12.29 40.00
C PRO A 255 20.11 10.90 40.49
N THR A 256 18.82 10.69 40.77
CA THR A 256 18.27 9.37 41.16
C THR A 256 17.84 8.52 39.96
N GLY A 257 17.91 9.06 38.75
CA GLY A 257 17.58 8.37 37.51
C GLY A 257 18.66 7.36 37.10
N ARG A 258 18.28 6.43 36.24
CA ARG A 258 19.18 5.44 35.64
C ARG A 258 18.81 5.27 34.18
N VAL A 259 19.77 5.41 33.28
CA VAL A 259 19.57 5.22 31.85
C VAL A 259 20.50 4.16 31.31
N VAL A 260 20.04 3.45 30.27
CA VAL A 260 20.83 2.54 29.45
C VAL A 260 21.11 3.24 28.12
N PRO A 261 22.37 3.58 27.80
CA PRO A 261 22.72 4.15 26.51
C PRO A 261 22.33 3.22 25.37
N GLN A 262 21.69 3.77 24.33
CA GLN A 262 21.18 2.96 23.21
C GLN A 262 22.12 2.94 21.99
N GLY A 263 23.20 3.72 22.02
CA GLY A 263 24.13 3.81 20.90
C GLY A 263 23.49 4.43 19.66
N THR A 264 23.74 3.86 18.48
CA THR A 264 23.26 4.40 17.21
C THR A 264 22.36 3.40 16.47
N TRP A 265 21.40 3.92 15.72
CA TRP A 265 20.59 3.14 14.77
C TRP A 265 21.23 3.24 13.37
N TYR A 266 21.43 2.06 12.77
CA TYR A 266 22.20 1.85 11.54
C TYR A 266 23.62 2.47 11.53
N GLY A 267 24.17 2.84 12.69
CA GLY A 267 25.55 3.35 12.80
C GLY A 267 25.71 4.87 12.61
N PHE A 268 24.64 5.63 12.36
CA PHE A 268 24.75 7.06 12.03
C PHE A 268 23.69 7.98 12.65
N PHE A 269 22.62 7.46 13.25
CA PHE A 269 21.70 8.26 14.07
C PHE A 269 21.83 7.89 15.54
N ASP A 270 22.02 8.90 16.39
CA ASP A 270 22.01 8.70 17.84
C ASP A 270 20.61 8.32 18.32
N ARG A 271 20.52 7.20 19.04
CA ARG A 271 19.28 6.78 19.70
C ARG A 271 19.11 7.57 21.01
N PRO A 272 17.87 7.93 21.40
CA PRO A 272 17.61 8.39 22.76
C PRO A 272 18.08 7.39 23.80
N ASP A 273 18.57 7.87 24.94
CA ASP A 273 18.86 7.02 26.09
C ASP A 273 17.57 6.36 26.60
N TRP A 274 17.68 5.12 27.10
CA TRP A 274 16.54 4.38 27.64
C TRP A 274 16.49 4.47 29.17
N LEU A 275 15.51 5.19 29.70
CA LEU A 275 15.25 5.28 31.14
C LEU A 275 14.83 3.91 31.67
N ASP A 276 15.67 3.30 32.54
CA ASP A 276 15.45 1.95 33.07
C ASP A 276 14.06 1.87 33.72
N PRO A 277 13.15 1.04 33.18
CA PRO A 277 11.79 0.97 33.70
C PRO A 277 11.68 0.52 35.16
N ARG A 278 12.69 -0.14 35.71
CA ARG A 278 12.74 -0.56 37.12
C ARG A 278 13.05 0.60 38.07
N ASN A 279 13.58 1.71 37.57
CA ASN A 279 13.94 2.87 38.37
C ASN A 279 12.70 3.72 38.71
N VAL A 280 12.64 4.27 39.93
CA VAL A 280 11.52 5.11 40.39
C VAL A 280 11.25 6.33 39.50
N MET A 281 12.28 6.87 38.84
CA MET A 281 12.12 7.99 37.91
C MET A 281 11.31 7.62 36.67
N PHE A 282 11.31 6.35 36.25
CA PHE A 282 10.49 5.90 35.13
C PHE A 282 9.01 6.16 35.38
N GLY A 283 8.49 5.73 36.54
CA GLY A 283 7.10 5.95 36.91
C GLY A 283 6.72 7.43 36.95
N ARG A 284 7.61 8.30 37.48
CA ARG A 284 7.39 9.75 37.54
C ARG A 284 7.34 10.40 36.16
N VAL A 285 8.26 10.02 35.26
CA VAL A 285 8.26 10.55 33.88
C VAL A 285 7.07 10.02 33.09
N ALA A 286 6.73 8.73 33.25
CA ALA A 286 5.56 8.13 32.62
C ALA A 286 4.26 8.84 33.05
N GLU A 287 4.09 9.09 34.35
CA GLU A 287 2.95 9.84 34.90
C GLU A 287 2.86 11.25 34.28
N ALA A 288 3.99 11.98 34.24
CA ALA A 288 4.03 13.30 33.61
C ALA A 288 3.69 13.24 32.12
N PHE A 289 4.28 12.31 31.36
CA PHE A 289 3.99 12.10 29.94
C PHE A 289 2.49 11.87 29.71
N PHE A 290 1.90 10.91 30.41
CA PHE A 290 0.49 10.60 30.25
C PHE A 290 -0.40 11.78 30.69
N ARG A 291 -0.05 12.53 31.74
CA ARG A 291 -0.78 13.74 32.13
C ARG A 291 -0.75 14.80 31.03
N HIS A 292 0.42 15.09 30.45
CA HIS A 292 0.54 16.05 29.35
C HIS A 292 -0.14 15.57 28.06
N GLN A 293 -0.07 14.29 27.74
CA GLN A 293 -0.79 13.71 26.60
C GLN A 293 -2.31 13.85 26.76
N ALA A 294 -2.84 13.56 27.95
CA ALA A 294 -4.27 13.73 28.24
C ALA A 294 -4.72 15.20 28.10
N ALA A 295 -3.88 16.14 28.53
CA ALA A 295 -4.18 17.57 28.44
C ALA A 295 -4.14 18.11 27.00
N THR A 296 -3.31 17.51 26.14
CA THR A 296 -3.07 17.98 24.77
C THR A 296 -4.00 17.32 23.75
N VAL A 297 -3.96 15.99 23.64
CA VAL A 297 -4.71 15.22 22.64
C VAL A 297 -5.85 14.39 23.24
N GLY A 298 -5.88 14.22 24.56
CA GLY A 298 -6.89 13.44 25.27
C GLY A 298 -6.45 12.01 25.60
N THR A 299 -7.38 11.19 26.07
CA THR A 299 -7.14 9.80 26.49
C THR A 299 -7.75 8.80 25.51
N THR A 300 -7.34 7.54 25.58
CA THR A 300 -7.92 6.45 24.78
C THR A 300 -7.85 5.14 25.57
N SER A 301 -8.38 4.06 25.00
CA SER A 301 -8.34 2.71 25.55
C SER A 301 -7.20 1.85 24.99
N MET A 302 -6.41 2.34 24.03
CA MET A 302 -5.34 1.58 23.39
C MET A 302 -4.08 2.43 23.22
N TYR A 303 -2.94 1.92 23.68
CA TYR A 303 -1.66 2.60 23.60
C TYR A 303 -0.62 1.71 22.95
N LYS A 304 0.14 2.27 22.01
CA LYS A 304 1.14 1.54 21.24
C LYS A 304 2.55 1.90 21.71
N MET A 305 3.34 0.88 22.04
CA MET A 305 4.71 1.02 22.57
C MET A 305 5.53 -0.19 22.16
N ASP A 306 6.69 0.02 21.53
CA ASP A 306 7.51 -1.05 20.96
C ASP A 306 8.93 -0.99 21.56
N LEU A 307 9.14 -1.69 22.68
CA LEU A 307 10.45 -1.75 23.33
C LEU A 307 11.47 -2.43 22.41
N LEU A 308 12.66 -1.85 22.30
CA LEU A 308 13.78 -2.42 21.53
C LEU A 308 13.43 -2.64 20.04
N HIS A 309 12.64 -1.73 19.48
CA HIS A 309 12.32 -1.73 18.06
C HIS A 309 13.59 -1.55 17.21
N GLU A 310 13.76 -2.45 16.23
CA GLU A 310 14.92 -2.53 15.31
C GLU A 310 16.30 -2.44 16.00
N GLY A 311 16.40 -3.06 17.16
CA GLY A 311 17.63 -3.08 17.96
C GLY A 311 17.46 -2.32 19.27
N GLY A 312 18.45 -1.51 19.62
CA GLY A 312 18.61 -1.04 21.00
C GLY A 312 19.27 -2.10 21.87
N ASP A 313 19.71 -1.67 23.04
CA ASP A 313 20.46 -2.50 23.98
C ASP A 313 19.77 -2.45 25.35
N PRO A 314 19.24 -3.58 25.85
CA PRO A 314 18.68 -3.60 27.20
C PRO A 314 19.76 -3.44 28.29
N GLY A 315 21.05 -3.58 27.94
CA GLY A 315 22.15 -3.59 28.89
C GLY A 315 21.97 -4.73 29.90
N ASP A 316 21.90 -4.37 31.18
CA ASP A 316 21.64 -5.31 32.28
C ASP A 316 20.17 -5.31 32.74
N VAL A 317 19.27 -4.66 32.00
CA VAL A 317 17.83 -4.63 32.32
C VAL A 317 17.17 -5.90 31.76
N PRO A 318 16.64 -6.80 32.59
CA PRO A 318 15.88 -7.94 32.08
C PRO A 318 14.62 -7.45 31.35
N VAL A 319 14.44 -7.84 30.09
CA VAL A 319 13.35 -7.36 29.23
C VAL A 319 11.97 -7.68 29.84
N GLY A 320 11.80 -8.83 30.49
CA GLY A 320 10.56 -9.18 31.19
C GLY A 320 10.24 -8.24 32.37
N ASP A 321 11.25 -7.82 33.13
CA ASP A 321 11.09 -6.86 34.23
C ASP A 321 10.72 -5.48 33.69
N ALA A 322 11.38 -5.06 32.61
CA ALA A 322 11.06 -3.83 31.90
C ALA A 322 9.61 -3.84 31.38
N ALA A 323 9.18 -4.93 30.76
CA ALA A 323 7.82 -5.09 30.27
C ALA A 323 6.78 -4.96 31.39
N ARG A 324 6.99 -5.60 32.54
CA ARG A 324 6.10 -5.45 33.70
C ARG A 324 6.01 -4.01 34.18
N ALA A 325 7.15 -3.33 34.31
CA ALA A 325 7.18 -1.94 34.76
C ALA A 325 6.51 -0.97 33.78
N VAL A 326 6.74 -1.13 32.47
CA VAL A 326 6.06 -0.36 31.42
C VAL A 326 4.55 -0.60 31.47
N PHE A 327 4.13 -1.86 31.57
CA PHE A 327 2.72 -2.20 31.68
C PHE A 327 2.07 -1.64 32.95
N THR A 328 2.73 -1.73 34.10
CA THR A 328 2.26 -1.14 35.36
C THR A 328 2.12 0.37 35.25
N ALA A 329 3.08 1.06 34.63
CA ALA A 329 2.99 2.51 34.43
C ALA A 329 1.83 2.89 33.51
N LEU A 330 1.61 2.13 32.43
CA LEU A 330 0.44 2.29 31.57
C LEU A 330 -0.85 2.08 32.36
N ASP A 331 -0.99 0.97 33.09
CA ASP A 331 -2.22 0.65 33.83
C ASP A 331 -2.49 1.63 34.98
N THR A 332 -1.44 2.13 35.63
CA THR A 332 -1.56 3.18 36.65
C THR A 332 -2.10 4.47 36.04
N ALA A 333 -1.56 4.90 34.90
CA ALA A 333 -1.99 6.12 34.25
C ALA A 333 -3.34 5.95 33.53
N ARG A 334 -3.61 4.76 33.00
CA ARG A 334 -4.74 4.40 32.13
C ARG A 334 -5.26 3.00 32.47
N PRO A 335 -6.02 2.88 33.58
CA PRO A 335 -6.57 1.60 34.00
C PRO A 335 -7.41 0.96 32.89
N GLY A 336 -7.15 -0.32 32.60
CA GLY A 336 -7.91 -1.06 31.58
C GLY A 336 -7.44 -0.87 30.14
N ALA A 337 -6.46 -0.01 29.86
CA ALA A 337 -5.97 0.20 28.50
C ALA A 337 -5.23 -1.01 27.90
N ILE A 338 -5.45 -1.28 26.62
CA ILE A 338 -4.74 -2.33 25.88
C ILE A 338 -3.38 -1.80 25.42
N TRP A 339 -2.33 -2.59 25.64
CA TRP A 339 -1.01 -2.35 25.08
C TRP A 339 -0.91 -3.01 23.70
N VAL A 340 -0.79 -2.17 22.67
CA VAL A 340 -0.59 -2.57 21.28
C VAL A 340 0.89 -2.71 20.94
N LEU A 341 1.27 -3.81 20.30
CA LEU A 341 2.65 -4.14 19.91
C LEU A 341 2.72 -4.44 18.40
N LEU A 342 3.77 -3.98 17.71
CA LEU A 342 4.04 -4.30 16.31
C LEU A 342 4.72 -5.67 16.20
N GLY A 343 4.11 -6.59 15.43
CA GLY A 343 4.81 -7.77 14.96
C GLY A 343 5.73 -7.44 13.78
N TRP A 344 7.02 -7.20 14.03
CA TRP A 344 8.02 -6.85 13.02
C TRP A 344 9.40 -7.41 13.40
N GLN A 345 10.04 -8.11 12.46
CA GLN A 345 11.31 -8.83 12.69
C GLN A 345 11.26 -9.69 13.96
N SER A 346 12.06 -9.36 14.98
CA SER A 346 12.10 -10.00 16.29
C SER A 346 11.20 -9.35 17.35
N ASN A 347 10.49 -8.28 17.00
CA ASN A 347 9.57 -7.57 17.90
C ASN A 347 8.13 -8.13 17.79
N PRO A 348 7.39 -8.20 18.91
CA PRO A 348 7.88 -8.05 20.28
C PRO A 348 8.79 -9.22 20.71
N PRO A 349 9.84 -8.97 21.52
CA PRO A 349 10.55 -10.03 22.22
C PRO A 349 9.57 -10.90 23.01
N VAL A 350 9.81 -12.21 23.02
CA VAL A 350 8.90 -13.17 23.67
C VAL A 350 8.79 -12.92 25.17
N GLU A 351 9.84 -12.36 25.78
CA GLU A 351 9.90 -11.96 27.17
C GLU A 351 8.85 -10.89 27.52
N ILE A 352 8.44 -10.04 26.58
CA ILE A 352 7.35 -9.08 26.82
C ILE A 352 6.03 -9.84 26.97
N ILE A 353 5.79 -10.78 26.05
CA ILE A 353 4.55 -11.59 26.01
C ILE A 353 4.43 -12.41 27.29
N ASP A 354 5.52 -13.08 27.72
CA ASP A 354 5.54 -13.95 28.90
C ASP A 354 5.28 -13.22 30.23
N ASN A 355 5.40 -11.90 30.26
CA ASN A 355 5.42 -11.13 31.50
C ASN A 355 4.28 -10.13 31.64
N VAL A 356 3.35 -10.07 30.68
CA VAL A 356 2.21 -9.15 30.69
C VAL A 356 0.90 -9.93 30.52
N ASP A 357 -0.20 -9.45 31.09
CA ASP A 357 -1.52 -10.07 30.89
C ASP A 357 -1.89 -10.07 29.39
N HIS A 358 -1.99 -11.27 28.80
CA HIS A 358 -2.32 -11.46 27.40
C HIS A 358 -3.65 -10.80 27.00
N ASN A 359 -4.64 -10.72 27.91
CA ASN A 359 -5.93 -10.09 27.60
C ASN A 359 -5.83 -8.55 27.48
N ARG A 360 -4.71 -8.00 27.92
CA ARG A 360 -4.36 -6.58 27.85
C ARG A 360 -3.28 -6.29 26.81
N LEU A 361 -2.90 -7.30 26.01
CA LEU A 361 -2.04 -7.16 24.84
C LEU A 361 -2.85 -7.27 23.55
N PHE A 362 -2.39 -6.57 22.51
CA PHE A 362 -2.86 -6.78 21.15
C PHE A 362 -1.72 -6.61 20.16
N ILE A 363 -1.39 -7.68 19.42
CA ILE A 363 -0.27 -7.66 18.47
C ILE A 363 -0.80 -7.35 17.07
N VAL A 364 -0.33 -6.26 16.47
CA VAL A 364 -0.59 -5.95 15.05
C VAL A 364 0.53 -6.58 14.20
N ASP A 365 0.31 -7.80 13.72
CA ASP A 365 1.34 -8.59 13.01
C ASP A 365 1.50 -8.14 11.55
N GLY A 366 2.50 -7.30 11.26
CA GLY A 366 2.77 -6.79 9.90
C GLY A 366 3.38 -7.82 8.94
N LEU A 367 3.54 -9.07 9.37
CA LEU A 367 4.30 -10.09 8.66
C LEU A 367 3.47 -11.34 8.33
N SER A 368 2.13 -11.31 8.53
CA SER A 368 1.25 -12.46 8.35
C SER A 368 1.22 -13.00 6.91
N ASP A 369 1.50 -12.15 5.92
CA ASP A 369 1.53 -12.47 4.49
C ASP A 369 2.95 -12.58 3.90
N LYS A 370 3.99 -12.38 4.72
CA LYS A 370 5.38 -12.38 4.26
C LYS A 370 5.98 -13.78 4.20
N PHE A 371 5.83 -14.57 5.27
CA PHE A 371 6.52 -15.85 5.43
C PHE A 371 5.57 -17.05 5.21
N ASP A 372 6.14 -18.17 4.81
CA ASP A 372 5.44 -19.45 4.72
C ASP A 372 5.58 -20.25 6.02
N ASN A 373 4.61 -21.13 6.30
CA ASN A 373 4.62 -22.05 7.46
C ASN A 373 4.71 -21.37 8.84
N THR A 374 4.28 -20.11 8.94
CA THR A 374 4.23 -19.39 10.23
C THR A 374 3.03 -19.83 11.06
N ASP A 375 3.25 -20.16 12.34
CA ASP A 375 2.18 -20.34 13.32
C ASP A 375 2.22 -19.23 14.38
N ARG A 376 1.42 -18.19 14.15
CA ARG A 376 1.35 -17.02 15.02
C ARG A 376 0.70 -17.28 16.37
N ASP A 377 -0.18 -18.27 16.49
CA ASP A 377 -0.78 -18.58 17.79
C ASP A 377 0.27 -19.12 18.75
N THR A 378 1.15 -19.99 18.24
CA THR A 378 2.29 -20.53 18.99
C THR A 378 3.32 -19.44 19.27
N GLN A 379 3.68 -18.65 18.26
CA GLN A 379 4.68 -17.58 18.43
C GLN A 379 4.24 -16.51 19.42
N TRP A 380 2.96 -16.12 19.38
CA TRP A 380 2.38 -15.13 20.28
C TRP A 380 1.81 -15.74 21.56
N LYS A 381 2.02 -17.05 21.79
CA LYS A 381 1.63 -17.76 23.01
C LYS A 381 0.16 -17.56 23.40
N GLY A 382 -0.71 -17.47 22.39
CA GLY A 382 -2.15 -17.24 22.57
C GLY A 382 -2.56 -15.79 22.87
N ALA A 383 -1.65 -14.82 22.87
CA ALA A 383 -2.00 -13.41 22.95
C ALA A 383 -2.86 -12.99 21.73
N PRO A 384 -3.90 -12.15 21.91
CA PRO A 384 -4.71 -11.64 20.81
C PRO A 384 -3.86 -10.91 19.77
N TYR A 385 -4.06 -11.22 18.49
CA TYR A 385 -3.35 -10.57 17.39
C TYR A 385 -4.24 -10.29 16.18
N ALA A 386 -3.79 -9.38 15.32
CA ALA A 386 -4.36 -9.12 14.01
C ALA A 386 -3.54 -9.77 12.90
N PHE A 387 -4.22 -10.35 11.91
CA PHE A 387 -3.61 -10.68 10.63
C PHE A 387 -3.27 -9.38 9.90
N GLY A 388 -1.99 -9.11 9.65
CA GLY A 388 -1.56 -7.86 9.07
C GLY A 388 -0.77 -8.00 7.77
N THR A 389 -0.61 -6.87 7.10
CA THR A 389 0.24 -6.71 5.91
C THR A 389 0.94 -5.35 5.95
N ILE A 390 2.20 -5.34 5.54
CA ILE A 390 2.95 -4.13 5.15
C ILE A 390 3.15 -4.22 3.63
N PRO A 391 2.21 -3.72 2.82
CA PRO A 391 2.26 -3.87 1.37
C PRO A 391 3.13 -2.80 0.69
N ASN A 392 3.58 -1.80 1.47
CA ASN A 392 4.30 -0.64 0.99
C ASN A 392 5.38 -0.26 2.03
N PHE A 393 6.62 -0.08 1.58
CA PHE A 393 7.73 0.44 2.39
C PHE A 393 8.14 1.82 1.84
N GLY A 394 8.52 2.74 2.72
CA GLY A 394 8.94 4.10 2.34
C GLY A 394 7.90 4.97 1.61
N GLY A 395 6.67 4.47 1.42
CA GLY A 395 5.70 5.08 0.53
C GLY A 395 5.96 4.89 -0.96
N HIS A 396 6.77 3.89 -1.37
CA HIS A 396 7.12 3.66 -2.78
C HIS A 396 5.90 3.70 -3.71
N THR A 397 6.07 4.20 -4.92
CA THR A 397 4.98 4.38 -5.89
C THR A 397 4.61 3.10 -6.65
N SER A 398 5.36 2.02 -6.45
CA SER A 398 5.12 0.71 -7.03
C SER A 398 3.75 0.15 -6.63
N ILE A 399 3.10 -0.60 -7.54
CA ILE A 399 1.77 -1.20 -7.30
C ILE A 399 1.90 -2.71 -7.12
N GLY A 400 1.06 -3.29 -6.28
CA GLY A 400 1.00 -4.73 -6.05
C GLY A 400 1.08 -5.11 -4.57
N ALA A 401 0.63 -6.32 -4.27
CA ALA A 401 0.73 -6.91 -2.95
C ALA A 401 0.60 -8.43 -3.00
N ASN A 402 0.87 -9.10 -1.88
CA ASN A 402 0.70 -10.55 -1.71
C ASN A 402 -0.80 -10.95 -1.59
N SER A 403 -1.71 -10.32 -2.35
CA SER A 403 -3.14 -10.38 -2.07
C SER A 403 -3.80 -11.75 -2.28
N ALA A 404 -3.21 -12.58 -3.14
CA ALA A 404 -3.61 -13.99 -3.28
C ALA A 404 -3.39 -14.80 -1.99
N VAL A 405 -2.41 -14.41 -1.16
CA VAL A 405 -2.18 -15.02 0.16
C VAL A 405 -3.31 -14.65 1.11
N TRP A 406 -3.70 -13.38 1.17
CA TRP A 406 -4.75 -12.89 2.07
C TRP A 406 -6.10 -13.55 1.78
N ALA A 407 -6.41 -13.72 0.48
CA ALA A 407 -7.65 -14.30 -0.01
C ALA A 407 -7.93 -15.70 0.56
N THR A 408 -6.91 -16.41 1.05
CA THR A 408 -7.05 -17.76 1.60
C THR A 408 -6.60 -17.84 3.06
N ARG A 409 -5.41 -17.32 3.37
CA ARG A 409 -4.74 -17.52 4.66
C ARG A 409 -5.49 -16.90 5.83
N PHE A 410 -6.10 -15.72 5.64
CA PHE A 410 -6.85 -15.05 6.70
C PHE A 410 -8.01 -15.92 7.21
N ASP A 411 -8.81 -16.48 6.31
CA ASP A 411 -9.93 -17.36 6.66
C ASP A 411 -9.43 -18.65 7.35
N GLN A 412 -8.37 -19.26 6.82
CA GLN A 412 -7.74 -20.46 7.42
C GLN A 412 -7.26 -20.20 8.85
N TRP A 413 -6.59 -19.07 9.08
CA TRP A 413 -6.04 -18.74 10.40
C TRP A 413 -7.11 -18.34 11.41
N ARG A 414 -8.16 -17.63 11.00
CA ARG A 414 -9.22 -17.21 11.94
C ARG A 414 -10.18 -18.34 12.30
N THR A 415 -10.36 -19.33 11.42
CA THR A 415 -11.34 -20.43 11.61
C THR A 415 -10.74 -21.69 12.22
N LYS A 416 -9.41 -21.79 12.35
CA LYS A 416 -8.79 -22.92 13.04
C LYS A 416 -9.22 -22.99 14.52
N PRO A 417 -9.27 -24.21 15.12
CA PRO A 417 -9.59 -24.36 16.53
C PRO A 417 -8.68 -23.52 17.43
N ASN A 418 -9.26 -22.87 18.43
CA ASN A 418 -8.57 -22.04 19.43
C ASN A 418 -7.77 -20.86 18.87
N SER A 419 -8.14 -20.35 17.68
CA SER A 419 -7.46 -19.20 17.07
C SER A 419 -7.44 -17.96 17.98
N ALA A 420 -6.23 -17.44 18.22
CA ALA A 420 -6.01 -16.16 18.91
C ALA A 420 -6.09 -14.94 17.97
N LEU A 421 -6.33 -15.16 16.68
CA LEU A 421 -6.55 -14.08 15.70
C LEU A 421 -7.87 -13.37 16.01
N LYS A 422 -7.80 -12.09 16.39
CA LYS A 422 -8.94 -11.23 16.75
C LYS A 422 -9.10 -10.00 15.86
N GLY A 423 -8.25 -9.82 14.85
CA GLY A 423 -8.30 -8.64 13.99
C GLY A 423 -7.64 -8.75 12.61
N ILE A 424 -7.74 -7.64 11.88
CA ILE A 424 -6.89 -7.30 10.73
C ILE A 424 -6.07 -6.03 11.01
N ALA A 425 -4.88 -5.92 10.43
CA ALA A 425 -4.02 -4.74 10.57
C ALA A 425 -3.45 -4.29 9.22
N TYR A 426 -3.93 -3.17 8.69
CA TYR A 426 -3.41 -2.58 7.46
C TYR A 426 -2.29 -1.60 7.80
N LEU A 427 -1.04 -1.99 7.52
CA LEU A 427 0.16 -1.32 8.03
C LEU A 427 1.10 -0.84 6.90
N PRO A 428 0.63 -0.11 5.87
CA PRO A 428 1.55 0.47 4.88
C PRO A 428 2.48 1.47 5.56
N GLU A 429 3.78 1.44 5.23
CA GLU A 429 4.70 2.46 5.72
C GLU A 429 4.36 3.85 5.19
N GLY A 430 3.82 3.95 3.97
CA GLY A 430 3.24 5.18 3.44
C GLY A 430 1.91 4.92 2.74
N THR A 431 0.86 5.62 3.16
CA THR A 431 -0.46 5.62 2.51
C THR A 431 -0.54 6.56 1.32
N GLY A 432 -1.58 6.38 0.49
CA GLY A 432 -1.88 7.24 -0.66
C GLY A 432 -1.53 6.60 -2.01
N THR A 433 -1.19 5.32 -2.03
CA THR A 433 -0.91 4.52 -3.21
C THR A 433 -1.74 3.23 -3.18
N ASP A 434 -1.93 2.63 -4.36
CA ASP A 434 -2.51 1.28 -4.54
C ASP A 434 -3.89 1.05 -3.87
N PRO A 435 -4.98 1.63 -4.43
CA PRO A 435 -6.31 1.55 -3.84
C PRO A 435 -6.89 0.13 -3.81
N ALA A 436 -6.48 -0.75 -4.73
CA ALA A 436 -6.96 -2.14 -4.78
C ALA A 436 -6.46 -2.95 -3.58
N THR A 437 -5.19 -2.74 -3.20
CA THR A 437 -4.57 -3.38 -2.03
C THR A 437 -5.30 -3.00 -0.74
N PHE A 438 -5.47 -1.70 -0.48
CA PHE A 438 -6.19 -1.20 0.69
C PHE A 438 -7.58 -1.82 0.80
N GLU A 439 -8.30 -1.82 -0.32
CA GLU A 439 -9.70 -2.21 -0.31
C GLU A 439 -9.91 -3.72 -0.15
N LEU A 440 -9.16 -4.55 -0.88
CA LEU A 440 -9.25 -6.00 -0.72
C LEU A 440 -8.92 -6.41 0.73
N PHE A 441 -7.90 -5.78 1.32
CA PHE A 441 -7.51 -6.07 2.69
C PHE A 441 -8.59 -5.66 3.70
N ALA A 442 -9.20 -4.47 3.52
CA ALA A 442 -10.29 -4.01 4.39
C ALA A 442 -11.51 -4.96 4.37
N GLU A 443 -11.82 -5.55 3.21
CA GLU A 443 -12.95 -6.47 3.07
C GLU A 443 -12.79 -7.81 3.78
N LEU A 444 -11.57 -8.19 4.16
CA LEU A 444 -11.32 -9.42 4.93
C LEU A 444 -12.19 -9.47 6.19
N ALA A 445 -12.34 -8.34 6.88
CA ALA A 445 -13.13 -8.25 8.10
C ALA A 445 -14.65 -8.41 7.88
N TRP A 446 -15.15 -8.39 6.65
CA TRP A 446 -16.59 -8.39 6.32
C TRP A 446 -17.01 -9.58 5.43
N ARG A 447 -16.11 -10.55 5.23
CA ARG A 447 -16.33 -11.71 4.36
C ARG A 447 -16.08 -13.01 5.10
N THR A 448 -16.97 -13.97 4.89
CA THR A 448 -16.83 -15.35 5.37
C THR A 448 -16.28 -16.25 4.26
N GLY A 449 -15.39 -17.16 4.63
CA GLY A 449 -14.71 -18.06 3.69
C GLY A 449 -13.57 -17.39 2.91
N PRO A 450 -12.83 -18.19 2.11
CA PRO A 450 -11.84 -17.67 1.17
C PRO A 450 -12.47 -16.74 0.14
N ILE A 451 -11.72 -15.72 -0.29
CA ILE A 451 -12.11 -14.81 -1.36
C ILE A 451 -11.75 -15.43 -2.71
N ASP A 452 -12.72 -15.51 -3.63
CA ASP A 452 -12.41 -15.76 -5.04
C ASP A 452 -11.68 -14.55 -5.62
N HIS A 453 -10.35 -14.67 -5.69
CA HIS A 453 -9.45 -13.63 -6.15
C HIS A 453 -9.76 -13.18 -7.58
N THR A 454 -10.17 -14.09 -8.46
CA THR A 454 -10.50 -13.74 -9.85
C THR A 454 -11.80 -12.96 -9.91
N ALA A 455 -12.84 -13.45 -9.22
CA ALA A 455 -14.14 -12.77 -9.20
C ALA A 455 -14.06 -11.39 -8.53
N TRP A 456 -13.26 -11.26 -7.45
CA TRP A 456 -13.10 -9.99 -6.75
C TRP A 456 -12.49 -8.91 -7.65
N PHE A 457 -11.42 -9.22 -8.39
CA PHE A 457 -10.80 -8.25 -9.30
C PHE A 457 -11.67 -7.91 -10.52
N ALA A 458 -12.50 -8.85 -10.99
CA ALA A 458 -13.47 -8.57 -12.04
C ALA A 458 -14.58 -7.62 -11.57
N ASP A 459 -15.14 -7.83 -10.37
CA ASP A 459 -16.11 -6.91 -9.76
C ASP A 459 -15.46 -5.57 -9.42
N TYR A 460 -14.21 -5.58 -8.91
CA TYR A 460 -13.44 -4.38 -8.65
C TYR A 460 -13.34 -3.51 -9.90
N ALA A 461 -12.89 -4.06 -11.03
CA ALA A 461 -12.81 -3.32 -12.29
C ALA A 461 -14.13 -2.64 -12.67
N ALA A 462 -15.24 -3.37 -12.52
CA ALA A 462 -16.56 -2.88 -12.89
C ALA A 462 -17.02 -1.72 -12.00
N ARG A 463 -16.88 -1.83 -10.67
CA ARG A 463 -17.27 -0.76 -9.74
C ARG A 463 -16.26 0.40 -9.71
N ARG A 464 -14.97 0.11 -9.91
CA ARG A 464 -13.88 1.08 -9.97
C ARG A 464 -14.07 2.09 -11.09
N TYR A 465 -14.59 1.67 -12.23
CA TYR A 465 -14.89 2.56 -13.37
C TYR A 465 -16.39 2.86 -13.55
N ALA A 466 -17.23 2.36 -12.65
CA ALA A 466 -18.68 2.47 -12.68
C ALA A 466 -19.32 2.00 -14.00
N GLY A 467 -18.88 0.83 -14.47
CA GLY A 467 -19.42 0.18 -15.66
C GLY A 467 -18.72 -1.15 -15.95
N THR A 468 -19.50 -2.15 -16.38
CA THR A 468 -18.93 -3.42 -16.86
C THR A 468 -18.31 -3.23 -18.23
N ASP A 469 -17.03 -3.58 -18.35
CA ASP A 469 -16.28 -3.50 -19.60
C ASP A 469 -15.28 -4.67 -19.66
N THR A 470 -15.27 -5.39 -20.78
CA THR A 470 -14.45 -6.60 -20.94
C THR A 470 -12.95 -6.29 -20.98
N ARG A 471 -12.56 -5.09 -21.42
CA ARG A 471 -11.17 -4.62 -21.46
C ARG A 471 -10.73 -4.20 -20.07
N ALA A 472 -11.57 -3.52 -19.30
CA ALA A 472 -11.31 -3.23 -17.89
C ALA A 472 -11.11 -4.51 -17.07
N ALA A 473 -12.01 -5.48 -17.23
CA ALA A 473 -11.88 -6.78 -16.56
C ALA A 473 -10.61 -7.53 -17.00
N ALA A 474 -10.26 -7.50 -18.28
CA ALA A 474 -9.03 -8.11 -18.78
C ALA A 474 -7.77 -7.42 -18.22
N ALA A 475 -7.77 -6.09 -18.14
CA ALA A 475 -6.67 -5.32 -17.56
C ALA A 475 -6.44 -5.70 -16.09
N TRP A 476 -7.50 -5.70 -15.29
CA TRP A 476 -7.42 -6.08 -13.89
C TRP A 476 -7.10 -7.55 -13.68
N ASP A 477 -7.50 -8.47 -14.58
CA ASP A 477 -7.03 -9.86 -14.53
C ASP A 477 -5.51 -9.97 -14.80
N GLN A 478 -4.94 -9.14 -15.69
CA GLN A 478 -3.49 -9.11 -15.88
C GLN A 478 -2.76 -8.55 -14.66
N LEU A 479 -3.24 -7.45 -14.08
CA LEU A 479 -2.69 -6.91 -12.83
C LEU A 479 -2.80 -7.93 -11.69
N ARG A 480 -3.95 -8.60 -11.59
CA ARG A 480 -4.22 -9.67 -10.64
C ARG A 480 -3.16 -10.76 -10.73
N ARG A 481 -2.89 -11.29 -11.94
CA ARG A 481 -1.92 -12.38 -12.18
C ARG A 481 -0.46 -11.97 -11.95
N GLY A 482 -0.14 -10.69 -12.02
CA GLY A 482 1.21 -10.18 -11.79
C GLY A 482 1.31 -9.48 -10.43
N PRO A 483 1.30 -8.14 -10.38
CA PRO A 483 1.48 -7.35 -9.17
C PRO A 483 0.65 -7.79 -7.94
N TYR A 484 -0.57 -8.28 -8.11
CA TYR A 484 -1.43 -8.67 -6.99
C TYR A 484 -1.46 -10.18 -6.67
N SER A 485 -0.64 -10.99 -7.32
CA SER A 485 -0.45 -12.42 -7.01
C SER A 485 1.00 -12.74 -6.67
N MET A 486 1.72 -11.80 -6.07
CA MET A 486 3.08 -12.05 -5.63
C MET A 486 3.10 -13.14 -4.53
N PRO A 487 4.08 -14.06 -4.58
CA PRO A 487 4.17 -15.13 -3.59
C PRO A 487 4.71 -14.60 -2.25
N SER A 488 4.32 -15.28 -1.16
CA SER A 488 5.02 -15.21 0.13
C SER A 488 6.41 -15.87 0.04
N GLY A 489 7.16 -15.85 1.14
CA GLY A 489 8.50 -16.42 1.27
C GLY A 489 9.65 -15.44 0.99
N SER A 490 9.35 -14.17 0.66
CA SER A 490 10.37 -13.14 0.41
C SER A 490 9.94 -11.76 0.91
N SER A 491 9.50 -10.88 0.01
CA SER A 491 9.00 -9.54 0.30
C SER A 491 7.46 -9.50 0.34
N THR A 492 6.90 -8.40 0.81
CA THR A 492 5.47 -8.07 0.73
C THR A 492 5.22 -6.93 -0.27
N GLU A 493 6.23 -6.11 -0.56
CA GLU A 493 6.19 -5.05 -1.57
C GLU A 493 6.73 -5.50 -2.94
N PRO A 494 6.24 -4.91 -4.05
CA PRO A 494 6.80 -5.12 -5.39
C PRO A 494 8.20 -4.51 -5.53
N GLN A 495 8.87 -4.80 -6.66
CA GLN A 495 10.16 -4.18 -6.99
C GLN A 495 10.04 -2.71 -7.42
N ASP A 496 11.03 -1.90 -7.04
CA ASP A 496 11.12 -0.47 -7.40
C ASP A 496 11.43 -0.20 -8.88
N SER A 497 11.35 1.08 -9.24
CA SER A 497 11.91 1.61 -10.48
C SER A 497 13.42 1.84 -10.33
N LEU A 498 14.24 1.41 -11.30
CA LEU A 498 15.68 1.76 -11.28
C LEU A 498 15.94 3.19 -11.71
N PHE A 499 14.95 3.90 -12.27
CA PHE A 499 15.05 5.34 -12.47
C PHE A 499 15.26 6.08 -11.13
N ALA A 500 14.63 5.58 -10.06
CA ALA A 500 14.77 6.13 -8.72
C ALA A 500 16.03 5.67 -7.97
N ALA A 501 16.82 4.75 -8.54
CA ALA A 501 18.04 4.29 -7.90
C ALA A 501 19.19 5.30 -8.06
N ARG A 502 20.07 5.34 -7.06
CA ARG A 502 21.38 5.94 -7.24
C ARG A 502 22.13 5.24 -8.39
N PRO A 503 22.61 5.96 -9.42
CA PRO A 503 23.06 5.32 -10.65
C PRO A 503 24.28 4.41 -10.50
N SER A 504 24.17 3.21 -11.06
CA SER A 504 25.28 2.30 -11.37
C SER A 504 24.83 1.32 -12.46
N LEU A 505 25.74 0.89 -13.34
CA LEU A 505 25.43 -0.14 -14.35
C LEU A 505 25.04 -1.50 -13.74
N THR A 506 25.34 -1.72 -12.46
CA THR A 506 25.03 -2.98 -11.75
C THR A 506 23.98 -2.80 -10.66
N VAL A 507 23.34 -1.63 -10.56
CA VAL A 507 22.32 -1.42 -9.52
C VAL A 507 21.10 -2.28 -9.82
N THR A 508 20.60 -2.96 -8.79
CA THR A 508 19.41 -3.81 -8.90
C THR A 508 18.31 -3.38 -7.93
N ARG A 509 18.50 -2.32 -7.14
CA ARG A 509 17.52 -1.83 -6.16
C ARG A 509 17.64 -0.31 -6.01
N ALA A 510 16.53 0.37 -5.79
CA ALA A 510 16.55 1.80 -5.51
C ALA A 510 16.82 2.04 -4.02
N ALA A 511 16.01 1.44 -3.15
CA ALA A 511 16.24 1.39 -1.71
C ALA A 511 17.07 0.17 -1.29
N SER A 512 17.81 0.28 -0.19
CA SER A 512 18.69 -0.80 0.29
C SER A 512 17.97 -2.12 0.58
N TRP A 513 16.70 -2.09 1.01
CA TRP A 513 15.94 -3.28 1.36
C TRP A 513 14.85 -3.67 0.36
N SER A 514 14.69 -2.92 -0.74
CA SER A 514 13.67 -3.26 -1.73
C SER A 514 14.07 -4.46 -2.59
N PRO A 515 13.09 -5.14 -3.22
CA PRO A 515 13.37 -6.32 -4.02
C PRO A 515 14.39 -6.06 -5.14
N GLY A 516 15.47 -6.85 -5.14
CA GLY A 516 16.53 -6.77 -6.14
C GLY A 516 16.12 -7.31 -7.53
N ALA A 517 15.06 -8.11 -7.60
CA ALA A 517 14.58 -8.75 -8.82
C ALA A 517 13.08 -8.49 -9.04
N MET A 518 12.62 -8.73 -10.26
CA MET A 518 11.19 -8.71 -10.60
C MET A 518 10.43 -9.74 -9.74
N ARG A 519 9.41 -9.30 -9.00
CA ARG A 519 8.55 -10.19 -8.18
C ARG A 519 7.36 -10.77 -8.96
N TYR A 520 7.13 -10.25 -10.16
CA TYR A 520 6.09 -10.71 -11.07
C TYR A 520 6.58 -10.58 -12.52
N ASN A 521 5.87 -11.21 -13.45
CA ASN A 521 6.18 -11.10 -14.87
C ASN A 521 5.77 -9.71 -15.41
N ALA A 522 6.75 -8.89 -15.85
CA ALA A 522 6.53 -7.55 -16.39
C ALA A 522 5.51 -7.47 -17.53
N VAL A 523 5.38 -8.55 -18.31
CA VAL A 523 4.47 -8.66 -19.45
C VAL A 523 3.01 -8.45 -19.03
N THR A 524 2.63 -8.85 -17.81
CA THR A 524 1.25 -8.68 -17.36
C THR A 524 0.90 -7.20 -17.19
N VAL A 525 1.80 -6.36 -16.68
CA VAL A 525 1.59 -4.91 -16.56
C VAL A 525 1.48 -4.26 -17.93
N ARG A 526 2.32 -4.66 -18.90
CA ARG A 526 2.24 -4.14 -20.27
C ARG A 526 0.91 -4.53 -20.94
N ARG A 527 0.46 -5.78 -20.77
CA ARG A 527 -0.86 -6.21 -21.27
C ARG A 527 -1.99 -5.45 -20.57
N ALA A 528 -1.89 -5.24 -19.26
CA ALA A 528 -2.85 -4.42 -18.52
C ALA A 528 -2.94 -3.00 -19.09
N LEU A 529 -1.80 -2.36 -19.39
CA LEU A 529 -1.77 -1.04 -20.03
C LEU A 529 -2.49 -1.04 -21.38
N THR A 530 -2.21 -2.03 -22.22
CA THR A 530 -2.89 -2.19 -23.52
C THR A 530 -4.41 -2.34 -23.36
N GLU A 531 -4.85 -3.16 -22.41
CA GLU A 531 -6.28 -3.36 -22.15
C GLU A 531 -6.93 -2.11 -21.53
N LEU A 532 -6.26 -1.38 -20.64
CA LEU A 532 -6.75 -0.10 -20.10
C LEU A 532 -6.95 0.94 -21.20
N LEU A 533 -6.00 1.08 -22.13
CA LEU A 533 -6.14 1.97 -23.29
C LEU A 533 -7.32 1.58 -24.20
N ALA A 534 -7.74 0.31 -24.17
CA ALA A 534 -8.87 -0.21 -24.95
C ALA A 534 -10.24 -0.10 -24.24
N VAL A 535 -10.29 0.27 -22.96
CA VAL A 535 -11.55 0.47 -22.19
C VAL A 535 -12.49 1.43 -22.93
N ALA A 536 -13.80 1.21 -22.90
CA ALA A 536 -14.75 2.09 -23.59
C ALA A 536 -14.59 3.58 -23.20
N PRO A 537 -14.58 4.54 -24.16
CA PRO A 537 -14.40 5.97 -23.89
C PRO A 537 -15.30 6.55 -22.80
N ALA A 538 -16.53 6.04 -22.66
CA ALA A 538 -17.50 6.50 -21.66
C ALA A 538 -17.01 6.30 -20.20
N LEU A 539 -16.17 5.30 -19.95
CA LEU A 539 -15.65 4.98 -18.61
C LEU A 539 -14.34 5.71 -18.28
N ARG A 540 -13.68 6.28 -19.30
CA ARG A 540 -12.36 6.93 -19.17
C ARG A 540 -12.39 8.28 -18.45
N SER A 541 -13.58 8.82 -18.20
CA SER A 541 -13.76 10.14 -17.59
C SER A 541 -13.62 10.13 -16.06
N THR A 542 -13.74 8.96 -15.42
CA THR A 542 -13.64 8.82 -13.97
C THR A 542 -12.24 9.14 -13.45
N ASN A 543 -12.14 9.66 -12.23
CA ASN A 543 -10.85 9.91 -11.59
C ASN A 543 -10.11 8.59 -11.35
N ALA A 544 -10.86 7.55 -10.97
CA ALA A 544 -10.39 6.19 -10.81
C ALA A 544 -9.65 5.66 -12.04
N TYR A 545 -10.29 5.72 -13.22
CA TYR A 545 -9.66 5.26 -14.46
C TYR A 545 -8.38 6.02 -14.79
N LYS A 546 -8.41 7.36 -14.68
CA LYS A 546 -7.24 8.18 -15.01
C LYS A 546 -6.05 7.85 -14.10
N TYR A 547 -6.31 7.70 -12.80
CA TYR A 547 -5.28 7.30 -11.84
C TYR A 547 -4.70 5.92 -12.20
N ASP A 548 -5.56 4.91 -12.37
CA ASP A 548 -5.10 3.54 -12.63
C ASP A 548 -4.34 3.42 -13.97
N LEU A 549 -4.75 4.19 -15.00
CA LEU A 549 -4.06 4.27 -16.28
C LEU A 549 -2.64 4.87 -16.13
N VAL A 550 -2.52 5.99 -15.42
CA VAL A 550 -1.23 6.65 -15.13
C VAL A 550 -0.33 5.71 -14.33
N GLN A 551 -0.83 5.11 -13.26
CA GLN A 551 -0.03 4.21 -12.43
C GLN A 551 0.40 2.94 -13.18
N THR A 552 -0.45 2.40 -14.06
CA THR A 552 -0.10 1.22 -14.87
C THR A 552 0.96 1.57 -15.93
N ALA A 553 0.84 2.72 -16.60
CA ALA A 553 1.84 3.20 -17.55
C ALA A 553 3.19 3.50 -16.86
N ARG A 554 3.14 4.15 -15.69
CA ARG A 554 4.30 4.39 -14.83
C ARG A 554 5.00 3.09 -14.43
N GLN A 555 4.23 2.10 -13.96
CA GLN A 555 4.77 0.78 -13.61
C GLN A 555 5.39 0.06 -14.81
N ALA A 556 4.84 0.24 -16.02
CA ALA A 556 5.42 -0.32 -17.24
C ALA A 556 6.79 0.29 -17.57
N LEU A 557 6.95 1.61 -17.41
CA LEU A 557 8.26 2.28 -17.53
C LEU A 557 9.23 1.83 -16.41
N ALA A 558 8.76 1.73 -15.17
CA ALA A 558 9.56 1.21 -14.07
C ALA A 558 10.08 -0.22 -14.36
N ASN A 559 9.24 -1.09 -14.92
CA ASN A 559 9.66 -2.43 -15.35
C ASN A 559 10.67 -2.37 -16.51
N ARG A 560 10.48 -1.46 -17.48
CA ARG A 560 11.42 -1.25 -18.59
C ARG A 560 12.80 -0.83 -18.10
N SER A 561 12.91 -0.01 -17.05
CA SER A 561 14.21 0.38 -16.47
C SER A 561 15.06 -0.85 -16.09
N ARG A 562 14.42 -1.93 -15.62
CA ARG A 562 15.09 -3.17 -15.20
C ARG A 562 15.54 -4.05 -16.37
N ALA A 563 14.97 -3.86 -17.55
CA ALA A 563 15.41 -4.51 -18.78
C ALA A 563 16.45 -3.66 -19.55
N LEU A 564 16.28 -2.33 -19.55
CA LEU A 564 17.14 -1.41 -20.31
C LEU A 564 18.53 -1.23 -19.68
N LEU A 565 18.64 -1.17 -18.35
CA LEU A 565 19.93 -0.97 -17.68
C LEU A 565 20.95 -2.10 -17.98
N PRO A 566 20.58 -3.40 -17.93
CA PRO A 566 21.47 -4.47 -18.38
C PRO A 566 21.94 -4.32 -19.84
N ALA A 567 21.08 -3.84 -20.73
CA ALA A 567 21.46 -3.60 -22.13
C ALA A 567 22.47 -2.45 -22.27
N ILE A 568 22.29 -1.37 -21.52
CA ILE A 568 23.26 -0.26 -21.44
C ILE A 568 24.61 -0.77 -20.93
N LYS A 569 24.58 -1.59 -19.86
CA LYS A 569 25.79 -2.20 -19.31
C LYS A 569 26.53 -3.05 -20.35
N LEU A 570 25.81 -3.91 -21.08
CA LEU A 570 26.42 -4.74 -22.13
C LEU A 570 27.07 -3.91 -23.23
N ALA A 571 26.44 -2.80 -23.64
CA ALA A 571 27.04 -1.89 -24.63
C ALA A 571 28.31 -1.19 -24.07
N TYR A 572 28.27 -0.74 -22.82
CA TYR A 572 29.41 -0.14 -22.14
C TYR A 572 30.59 -1.11 -21.99
N ASP A 573 30.33 -2.33 -21.50
CA ASP A 573 31.36 -3.37 -21.32
C ASP A 573 32.00 -3.79 -22.66
N ALA A 574 31.20 -3.83 -23.73
CA ALA A 574 31.66 -4.09 -25.08
C ALA A 574 32.44 -2.93 -25.72
N LYS A 575 32.53 -1.78 -25.02
CA LYS A 575 33.08 -0.51 -25.54
C LYS A 575 32.40 -0.05 -26.84
N ASP A 576 31.13 -0.41 -27.04
CA ASP A 576 30.33 -0.01 -28.18
C ASP A 576 29.73 1.38 -27.92
N LEU A 577 30.49 2.43 -28.24
CA LEU A 577 30.12 3.81 -27.97
C LEU A 577 28.80 4.21 -28.66
N THR A 578 28.57 3.77 -29.89
CA THR A 578 27.36 4.11 -30.65
C THR A 578 26.13 3.48 -29.99
N LYS A 579 26.20 2.19 -29.65
CA LYS A 579 25.09 1.51 -28.97
C LYS A 579 24.88 2.03 -27.56
N PHE A 580 25.95 2.31 -26.81
CA PHE A 580 25.87 2.91 -25.49
C PHE A 580 25.11 4.24 -25.53
N ARG A 581 25.49 5.15 -26.45
CA ARG A 581 24.83 6.46 -26.62
C ARG A 581 23.35 6.32 -26.98
N ALA A 582 23.00 5.39 -27.88
CA ALA A 582 21.61 5.14 -28.25
C ALA A 582 20.77 4.69 -27.05
N LEU A 583 21.24 3.69 -26.29
CA LEU A 583 20.52 3.17 -25.14
C LEU A 583 20.48 4.17 -23.96
N ALA A 584 21.54 4.97 -23.77
CA ALA A 584 21.57 6.05 -22.79
C ALA A 584 20.58 7.18 -23.16
N ALA A 585 20.40 7.48 -24.44
CA ALA A 585 19.38 8.41 -24.91
C ALA A 585 17.97 7.86 -24.69
N GLU A 586 17.74 6.56 -24.95
CA GLU A 586 16.47 5.90 -24.61
C GLU A 586 16.16 6.01 -23.10
N TRP A 587 17.15 5.76 -22.23
CA TRP A 587 16.99 5.90 -20.78
C TRP A 587 16.53 7.30 -20.38
N LYS A 588 17.22 8.34 -20.89
CA LYS A 588 16.87 9.74 -20.64
C LYS A 588 15.49 10.09 -21.19
N SER A 589 15.12 9.55 -22.36
CA SER A 589 13.80 9.75 -22.97
C SER A 589 12.69 9.11 -22.13
N ASP A 590 12.89 7.88 -21.63
CA ASP A 590 11.92 7.19 -20.77
C ASP A 590 11.70 7.98 -19.46
N MET A 591 12.75 8.55 -18.87
CA MET A 591 12.62 9.39 -17.67
C MET A 591 11.86 10.69 -17.95
N ASN A 592 12.08 11.33 -19.10
CA ASN A 592 11.31 12.50 -19.49
C ASN A 592 9.83 12.17 -19.70
N LEU A 593 9.55 11.05 -20.36
CA LEU A 593 8.19 10.57 -20.58
C LEU A 593 7.51 10.20 -19.26
N LEU A 594 8.24 9.57 -18.34
CA LEU A 594 7.77 9.29 -16.98
C LEU A 594 7.36 10.57 -16.25
N ASP A 595 8.21 11.61 -16.25
CA ASP A 595 7.88 12.88 -15.58
C ASP A 595 6.64 13.55 -16.19
N ARG A 596 6.53 13.59 -17.52
CA ARG A 596 5.35 14.13 -18.23
C ARG A 596 4.09 13.32 -17.92
N LEU A 597 4.17 12.00 -17.89
CA LEU A 597 3.06 11.12 -17.51
C LEU A 597 2.59 11.43 -16.09
N LEU A 598 3.51 11.51 -15.13
CA LEU A 598 3.20 11.82 -13.73
C LEU A 598 2.61 13.23 -13.58
N ALA A 599 3.06 14.20 -14.39
CA ALA A 599 2.51 15.56 -14.38
C ALA A 599 1.02 15.59 -14.72
N SER A 600 0.49 14.57 -15.41
CA SER A 600 -0.93 14.50 -15.81
C SER A 600 -1.88 14.05 -14.69
N ASP A 601 -1.37 13.58 -13.56
CA ASP A 601 -2.16 13.16 -12.40
C ASP A 601 -1.87 14.00 -11.15
N LYS A 602 -2.94 14.47 -10.51
CA LYS A 602 -2.83 15.33 -9.31
C LYS A 602 -2.20 14.63 -8.10
N ASN A 603 -2.23 13.29 -8.05
CA ASN A 603 -1.67 12.51 -6.94
C ASN A 603 -0.18 12.19 -7.16
N SER A 604 0.39 12.65 -8.28
CA SER A 604 1.74 12.31 -8.74
C SER A 604 2.62 13.56 -8.88
N LEU A 605 2.33 14.63 -8.13
CA LEU A 605 3.02 15.92 -8.19
C LEU A 605 3.88 16.17 -6.95
N LEU A 606 5.11 16.64 -7.12
CA LEU A 606 5.97 17.08 -6.01
C LEU A 606 5.52 18.42 -5.39
N GLY A 607 4.88 19.30 -6.17
CA GLY A 607 4.47 20.63 -5.72
C GLY A 607 3.60 20.63 -4.45
N PRO A 608 2.48 19.89 -4.42
CA PRO A 608 1.62 19.80 -3.24
C PRO A 608 2.36 19.31 -1.99
N TRP A 609 3.23 18.31 -2.13
CA TRP A 609 4.04 17.78 -1.03
C TRP A 609 4.91 18.86 -0.37
N LEU A 610 5.65 19.64 -1.18
CA LEU A 610 6.51 20.72 -0.66
C LEU A 610 5.72 21.94 -0.20
N ARG A 611 4.60 22.26 -0.86
CA ARG A 611 3.69 23.34 -0.44
C ARG A 611 3.14 23.05 0.95
N ASP A 612 2.68 21.82 1.18
CA ASP A 612 2.03 21.43 2.43
C ASP A 612 3.04 21.46 3.58
N ALA A 613 4.28 21.00 3.38
CA ALA A 613 5.34 21.15 4.37
C ALA A 613 5.60 22.62 4.75
N LYS A 614 5.71 23.50 3.76
CA LYS A 614 5.86 24.95 4.00
C LYS A 614 4.66 25.59 4.71
N ALA A 615 3.46 25.06 4.55
CA ALA A 615 2.26 25.63 5.17
C ALA A 615 2.28 25.55 6.70
N TRP A 616 3.08 24.63 7.27
CA TRP A 616 3.27 24.48 8.71
C TRP A 616 4.27 25.46 9.30
N GLY A 617 5.13 26.08 8.48
CA GLY A 617 6.14 27.04 8.95
C GLY A 617 5.58 28.46 9.02
N THR A 618 5.95 29.20 10.06
CA THR A 618 5.46 30.58 10.27
C THR A 618 6.48 31.64 9.90
N THR A 619 7.77 31.30 9.98
CA THR A 619 8.88 32.15 9.53
C THR A 619 9.46 31.63 8.22
N ALA A 620 10.16 32.49 7.47
CA ALA A 620 10.85 32.06 6.25
C ALA A 620 11.89 30.95 6.53
N ALA A 621 12.63 31.05 7.63
CA ALA A 621 13.60 30.04 8.04
C ALA A 621 12.94 28.69 8.35
N GLU A 622 11.82 28.69 9.09
CA GLU A 622 11.08 27.46 9.40
C GLU A 622 10.48 26.84 8.15
N LYS A 623 9.93 27.64 7.22
CA LYS A 623 9.44 27.16 5.93
C LYS A 623 10.54 26.46 5.12
N THR A 624 11.73 27.05 5.06
CA THR A 624 12.90 26.43 4.40
C THR A 624 13.32 25.14 5.09
N ALA A 625 13.33 25.10 6.43
CA ALA A 625 13.67 23.89 7.18
C ALA A 625 12.67 22.76 6.96
N LEU A 626 11.36 23.05 6.95
CA LEU A 626 10.32 22.06 6.68
C LEU A 626 10.31 21.62 5.21
N GLU A 627 10.65 22.49 4.26
CA GLU A 627 10.87 22.08 2.87
C GLU A 627 12.08 21.13 2.75
N TYR A 628 13.18 21.41 3.45
CA TYR A 628 14.33 20.50 3.52
C TYR A 628 13.96 19.16 4.16
N ASP A 629 13.17 19.15 5.23
CA ASP A 629 12.65 17.92 5.85
C ASP A 629 11.83 17.11 4.83
N ALA A 630 10.88 17.76 4.15
CA ALA A 630 10.03 17.13 3.14
C ALA A 630 10.81 16.62 1.91
N ARG A 631 11.88 17.29 1.49
CA ARG A 631 12.74 16.83 0.38
C ARG A 631 13.60 15.66 0.79
N SER A 632 14.31 15.81 1.91
CA SER A 632 15.29 14.83 2.37
C SER A 632 14.66 13.49 2.72
N ILE A 633 13.40 13.44 3.20
CA ILE A 633 12.80 12.15 3.57
C ILE A 633 12.69 11.21 2.38
N MET A 634 12.41 11.75 1.19
CA MET A 634 12.23 11.01 -0.07
C MET A 634 13.56 10.70 -0.77
N THR A 635 14.67 11.30 -0.33
CA THR A 635 15.96 11.29 -1.02
C THR A 635 17.08 10.79 -0.10
N THR A 636 17.87 11.67 0.51
CA THR A 636 19.06 11.30 1.30
C THR A 636 18.72 10.67 2.65
N TRP A 637 17.50 10.88 3.13
CA TRP A 637 16.95 10.52 4.43
C TRP A 637 17.64 11.19 5.63
N GLY A 638 18.97 11.23 5.66
CA GLY A 638 19.80 11.82 6.70
C GLY A 638 20.86 12.81 6.20
N THR A 639 21.89 13.03 7.04
CA THR A 639 22.96 14.05 6.90
C THR A 639 24.23 13.56 6.21
N SER A 640 24.31 12.28 5.89
CA SER A 640 25.51 11.67 5.33
C SER A 640 25.14 10.54 4.38
N ASP A 641 26.12 10.05 3.61
CA ASP A 641 25.90 8.90 2.76
C ASP A 641 25.68 7.65 3.61
N ASN A 642 24.51 7.01 3.49
CA ASN A 642 24.09 5.93 4.36
C ASN A 642 23.05 5.03 3.67
N ALA A 643 22.76 3.88 4.28
CA ALA A 643 21.88 2.86 3.69
C ALA A 643 20.41 3.29 3.48
N LEU A 644 19.95 4.38 4.10
CA LEU A 644 18.60 4.91 3.94
C LEU A 644 18.47 5.87 2.75
N HIS A 645 19.55 6.13 1.99
CA HIS A 645 19.41 6.87 0.75
C HIS A 645 18.36 6.19 -0.15
N ASP A 646 17.49 7.00 -0.74
CA ASP A 646 16.35 6.58 -1.56
C ASP A 646 15.39 5.58 -0.87
N TYR A 647 15.45 5.40 0.47
CA TYR A 647 14.58 4.46 1.16
C TYR A 647 13.10 4.80 0.93
N ALA A 648 12.76 6.09 0.92
CA ALA A 648 11.40 6.56 0.68
C ALA A 648 11.21 7.13 -0.73
N ASN A 649 11.94 6.58 -1.71
CA ASN A 649 11.87 7.03 -3.10
C ASN A 649 10.42 7.05 -3.62
N ARG A 650 10.10 8.04 -4.47
CA ARG A 650 8.78 8.20 -5.09
C ARG A 650 8.92 8.62 -6.53
N GLU A 651 8.08 8.11 -7.41
CA GLU A 651 7.95 8.66 -8.76
C GLU A 651 6.90 9.79 -8.74
N LEU A 652 7.34 11.03 -8.49
CA LEU A 652 6.54 12.26 -8.62
C LEU A 652 7.10 13.15 -9.74
N SER A 653 6.23 13.82 -10.50
CA SER A 653 6.66 14.87 -11.43
C SER A 653 7.35 16.01 -10.67
N GLY A 654 8.46 16.48 -11.24
CA GLY A 654 9.41 17.37 -10.58
C GLY A 654 10.54 16.61 -9.87
N LEU A 655 10.23 15.58 -9.08
CA LEU A 655 11.27 14.73 -8.46
C LEU A 655 11.97 13.88 -9.53
N VAL A 656 11.21 13.31 -10.47
CA VAL A 656 11.78 12.58 -11.62
C VAL A 656 12.59 13.53 -12.50
N ALA A 657 12.04 14.69 -12.89
CA ALA A 657 12.72 15.66 -13.73
C ALA A 657 13.99 16.25 -13.12
N ASP A 658 14.00 16.63 -11.84
CA ASP A 658 15.09 17.43 -11.30
C ASP A 658 16.06 16.64 -10.41
N PHE A 659 15.61 15.58 -9.74
CA PHE A 659 16.47 14.79 -8.85
C PHE A 659 16.98 13.53 -9.56
N TYR A 660 16.08 12.65 -10.01
CA TYR A 660 16.50 11.38 -10.61
C TYR A 660 17.17 11.57 -11.97
N THR A 661 16.61 12.40 -12.84
CA THR A 661 17.18 12.65 -14.18
C THR A 661 18.55 13.32 -14.09
N MET A 662 18.74 14.21 -13.12
CA MET A 662 20.05 14.82 -12.82
C MET A 662 21.08 13.74 -12.47
N ARG A 663 20.74 12.79 -11.58
CA ARG A 663 21.67 11.73 -11.19
C ARG A 663 22.07 10.87 -12.38
N TRP A 664 21.09 10.33 -13.11
CA TRP A 664 21.35 9.45 -14.25
C TRP A 664 22.09 10.15 -15.38
N THR A 665 21.78 11.42 -15.65
CA THR A 665 22.52 12.23 -16.64
C THR A 665 23.98 12.38 -16.25
N LYS A 666 24.26 12.79 -15.01
CA LYS A 666 25.63 12.93 -14.52
C LYS A 666 26.42 11.63 -14.61
N TYR A 667 25.80 10.49 -14.30
CA TYR A 667 26.45 9.18 -14.39
C TYR A 667 26.70 8.73 -15.83
N LEU A 668 25.67 8.77 -16.69
CA LEU A 668 25.77 8.34 -18.08
C LEU A 668 26.77 9.19 -18.89
N ASP A 669 26.85 10.49 -18.61
CA ASP A 669 27.82 11.39 -19.26
C ASP A 669 29.26 11.13 -18.79
N SER A 670 29.45 10.72 -17.53
CA SER A 670 30.74 10.25 -17.01
C SER A 670 31.19 8.96 -17.70
N LEU A 671 30.25 8.03 -17.93
CA LEU A 671 30.51 6.80 -18.68
C LEU A 671 30.83 7.08 -20.16
N ASP A 672 30.11 7.99 -20.82
CA ASP A 672 30.40 8.41 -22.20
C ASP A 672 31.83 8.95 -22.32
N THR A 673 32.19 9.88 -21.44
CA THR A 673 33.53 10.48 -21.38
C THR A 673 34.61 9.42 -21.16
N ALA A 674 34.35 8.45 -20.27
CA ALA A 674 35.26 7.34 -20.01
C ALA A 674 35.45 6.43 -21.23
N LEU A 675 34.39 6.15 -22.00
CA LEU A 675 34.48 5.39 -23.23
C LEU A 675 35.26 6.11 -24.32
N VAL A 676 35.00 7.42 -24.52
CA VAL A 676 35.70 8.25 -25.51
C VAL A 676 37.20 8.32 -25.20
N ASN A 677 37.56 8.50 -23.93
CA ASN A 677 38.95 8.66 -23.51
C ASN A 677 39.66 7.35 -23.17
N ASN A 678 38.94 6.22 -23.16
CA ASN A 678 39.41 4.91 -22.69
C ASN A 678 40.02 4.99 -21.26
N THR A 679 39.32 5.68 -20.36
CA THR A 679 39.66 5.85 -18.94
C THR A 679 38.61 5.22 -18.03
N ALA A 680 38.86 5.16 -16.73
CA ALA A 680 37.80 4.88 -15.75
C ALA A 680 36.82 6.08 -15.64
N PRO A 681 35.54 5.84 -15.34
CA PRO A 681 34.59 6.93 -15.04
C PRO A 681 34.96 7.64 -13.74
N ALA A 682 34.70 8.95 -13.69
CA ALA A 682 34.96 9.75 -12.50
C ALA A 682 34.04 9.33 -11.34
N GLY A 683 34.59 9.27 -10.13
CA GLY A 683 33.82 9.07 -8.91
C GLY A 683 32.88 10.25 -8.65
N ILE A 684 31.67 9.97 -8.17
CA ILE A 684 30.66 10.99 -7.86
C ILE A 684 30.35 10.90 -6.36
N ASN A 685 30.50 12.02 -5.65
CA ASN A 685 29.98 12.14 -4.29
C ASN A 685 28.46 12.34 -4.36
N TRP A 686 27.72 11.23 -4.33
CA TRP A 686 26.28 11.25 -4.51
C TRP A 686 25.57 12.03 -3.41
N PHE A 687 25.94 11.82 -2.15
CA PHE A 687 25.32 12.55 -1.03
C PHE A 687 25.43 14.07 -1.21
N ALA A 688 26.60 14.59 -1.58
CA ALA A 688 26.76 16.04 -1.79
C ALA A 688 25.89 16.58 -2.94
N VAL A 689 25.74 15.81 -4.01
CA VAL A 689 24.90 16.17 -5.16
C VAL A 689 23.41 16.13 -4.78
N GLU A 690 23.01 15.12 -4.02
CA GLU A 690 21.63 14.90 -3.60
C GLU A 690 21.18 15.91 -2.53
N ASP A 691 22.03 16.18 -1.54
CA ASP A 691 21.76 17.17 -0.48
C ASP A 691 21.72 18.59 -1.02
N ALA A 692 22.48 18.90 -2.09
CA ALA A 692 22.37 20.19 -2.78
C ALA A 692 20.94 20.42 -3.30
N TRP A 693 20.31 19.41 -3.92
CA TRP A 693 18.92 19.50 -4.37
C TRP A 693 17.94 19.62 -3.19
N ASN A 694 18.22 18.95 -2.07
CA ASN A 694 17.39 19.07 -0.86
C ASN A 694 17.39 20.49 -0.27
N ARG A 695 18.48 21.24 -0.45
CA ARG A 695 18.63 22.63 0.03
C ARG A 695 18.03 23.66 -0.93
N GLU A 696 17.62 23.26 -2.11
CA GLU A 696 16.95 24.16 -3.05
C GLU A 696 15.53 24.51 -2.58
N THR A 697 15.05 25.67 -3.04
CA THR A 697 13.68 26.17 -2.76
C THR A 697 12.86 26.32 -4.04
N LYS A 698 13.25 25.59 -5.10
CA LYS A 698 12.55 25.59 -6.40
C LYS A 698 11.08 25.22 -6.20
N THR A 699 10.19 26.03 -6.76
CA THR A 699 8.75 25.76 -6.73
C THR A 699 8.33 24.87 -7.89
N TYR A 700 7.47 23.89 -7.59
CA TYR A 700 6.92 22.94 -8.56
C TYR A 700 5.43 23.16 -8.75
N SER A 701 4.88 22.67 -9.87
CA SER A 701 3.45 22.81 -10.18
C SER A 701 2.57 22.12 -9.12
N ASN A 702 1.50 22.81 -8.73
CA ASN A 702 0.43 22.27 -7.88
C ASN A 702 -0.77 21.75 -8.69
N THR A 703 -0.73 21.88 -10.01
CA THR A 703 -1.82 21.53 -10.91
C THR A 703 -1.33 20.55 -11.97
N PRO A 704 -2.11 19.50 -12.28
CA PRO A 704 -1.74 18.55 -13.30
C PRO A 704 -1.75 19.20 -14.69
N THR A 705 -0.89 18.71 -15.58
CA THR A 705 -0.76 19.15 -16.98
C THR A 705 -0.61 17.94 -17.91
N GLY A 706 -1.15 18.07 -19.13
CA GLY A 706 -1.19 16.97 -20.09
C GLY A 706 -2.44 16.09 -19.97
N ASP A 707 -2.65 15.22 -20.96
CA ASP A 707 -3.74 14.25 -20.96
C ASP A 707 -3.22 12.86 -20.56
N PRO A 708 -3.72 12.28 -19.44
CA PRO A 708 -3.36 10.94 -19.01
C PRO A 708 -3.47 9.87 -20.11
N TYR A 709 -4.49 9.93 -20.96
CA TYR A 709 -4.70 8.93 -22.00
C TYR A 709 -3.67 9.04 -23.13
N ALA A 710 -3.43 10.25 -23.64
CA ALA A 710 -2.42 10.50 -24.65
C ALA A 710 -1.02 10.09 -24.17
N LEU A 711 -0.64 10.45 -22.95
CA LEU A 711 0.68 10.13 -22.38
C LEU A 711 0.84 8.64 -22.11
N ALA A 712 -0.19 7.95 -21.61
CA ALA A 712 -0.16 6.49 -21.47
C ALA A 712 -0.07 5.77 -22.83
N THR A 713 -0.68 6.33 -23.88
CA THR A 713 -0.54 5.84 -25.26
C THR A 713 0.89 6.03 -25.78
N GLU A 714 1.50 7.18 -25.50
CA GLU A 714 2.91 7.46 -25.81
C GLU A 714 3.82 6.44 -25.11
N VAL A 715 3.59 6.16 -23.82
CA VAL A 715 4.30 5.09 -23.10
C VAL A 715 4.14 3.75 -23.78
N ASN A 716 2.91 3.31 -24.04
CA ASN A 716 2.66 2.01 -24.67
C ASN A 716 3.34 1.88 -26.05
N THR A 717 3.51 3.00 -26.76
CA THR A 717 4.20 3.06 -28.06
C THR A 717 5.73 3.06 -27.92
N ALA A 718 6.25 3.73 -26.89
CA ALA A 718 7.69 3.82 -26.61
C ALA A 718 8.27 2.51 -26.05
N LEU A 719 7.45 1.68 -25.39
CA LEU A 719 7.88 0.37 -24.92
C LEU A 719 8.30 -0.51 -26.12
N PRO A 720 9.45 -1.19 -26.03
CA PRO A 720 9.96 -2.03 -27.11
C PRO A 720 8.99 -3.18 -27.30
N ARG A 721 8.82 -3.66 -28.53
CA ARG A 721 8.02 -4.87 -28.76
C ARG A 721 8.70 -6.03 -28.02
N MET A 722 7.92 -6.88 -27.35
CA MET A 722 8.44 -8.09 -26.68
C MET A 722 8.93 -9.04 -27.77
N VAL A 723 10.19 -8.90 -28.17
CA VAL A 723 10.81 -9.63 -29.28
C VAL A 723 12.03 -10.35 -28.75
N GLY A 724 12.09 -11.67 -28.91
CA GLY A 724 13.24 -12.45 -28.46
C GLY A 724 12.99 -13.96 -28.47
N PRO A 725 13.93 -14.74 -27.91
CA PRO A 725 13.76 -16.17 -27.78
C PRO A 725 12.67 -16.54 -26.77
N ILE A 726 11.94 -17.62 -27.07
CA ILE A 726 11.18 -18.35 -26.07
C ILE A 726 12.04 -19.55 -25.68
N THR A 727 12.48 -19.63 -24.43
CA THR A 727 13.36 -20.72 -23.95
C THR A 727 12.58 -21.73 -23.11
N GLY A 728 12.97 -23.00 -23.17
CA GLY A 728 12.33 -24.09 -22.46
C GLY A 728 13.32 -25.15 -21.95
N ILE A 729 12.86 -26.39 -21.84
CA ILE A 729 13.66 -27.51 -21.33
C ILE A 729 15.02 -27.64 -22.02
N GLY A 730 16.07 -27.90 -21.23
CA GLY A 730 17.45 -28.00 -21.72
C GLY A 730 18.08 -26.66 -22.13
N GLY A 731 17.47 -25.52 -21.77
CA GLY A 731 17.96 -24.19 -22.14
C GLY A 731 17.83 -23.89 -23.64
N LYS A 732 16.99 -24.64 -24.35
CA LYS A 732 16.79 -24.53 -25.80
C LYS A 732 15.65 -23.58 -26.14
N CYS A 733 15.66 -23.11 -27.38
CA CYS A 733 14.72 -22.15 -27.90
C CYS A 733 13.60 -22.86 -28.67
N VAL A 734 12.39 -22.32 -28.58
CA VAL A 734 11.31 -22.58 -29.54
C VAL A 734 11.78 -22.05 -30.90
N ASP A 735 11.77 -22.92 -31.89
CA ASP A 735 12.39 -22.71 -33.20
C ASP A 735 11.39 -23.07 -34.30
N VAL A 736 11.29 -22.24 -35.33
CA VAL A 736 10.57 -22.59 -36.56
C VAL A 736 11.49 -23.47 -37.39
N THR A 737 11.07 -24.72 -37.64
CA THR A 737 11.90 -25.72 -38.32
C THR A 737 12.51 -25.16 -39.62
N ASP A 738 13.83 -25.31 -39.75
CA ASP A 738 14.65 -24.81 -40.86
C ASP A 738 14.56 -23.30 -41.13
N GLY A 739 14.00 -22.52 -40.19
CA GLY A 739 13.72 -21.09 -40.39
C GLY A 739 12.72 -20.79 -41.51
N SER A 740 11.86 -21.76 -41.87
CA SER A 740 10.94 -21.63 -43.00
C SER A 740 9.72 -20.75 -42.66
N ALA A 741 9.60 -19.60 -43.34
CA ALA A 741 8.45 -18.70 -43.27
C ALA A 741 7.22 -19.19 -44.06
N THR A 742 7.08 -20.51 -44.24
CA THR A 742 5.95 -21.13 -44.95
C THR A 742 4.84 -21.47 -43.95
N PRO A 743 3.57 -21.06 -44.18
CA PRO A 743 2.46 -21.49 -43.33
C PRO A 743 2.36 -23.01 -43.26
N GLY A 744 2.29 -23.56 -42.05
CA GLY A 744 2.23 -24.99 -41.78
C GLY A 744 3.53 -25.60 -41.26
N THR A 745 4.64 -24.85 -41.27
CA THR A 745 5.94 -25.30 -40.76
C THR A 745 5.84 -25.60 -39.26
N ALA A 746 6.22 -26.80 -38.85
CA ALA A 746 6.20 -27.21 -37.43
C ALA A 746 7.24 -26.43 -36.61
N THR A 747 6.96 -26.28 -35.32
CA THR A 747 7.92 -25.75 -34.35
C THR A 747 8.65 -26.89 -33.63
N GLN A 748 9.88 -26.62 -33.22
CA GLN A 748 10.78 -27.57 -32.58
C GLN A 748 11.58 -26.92 -31.45
N LEU A 749 12.26 -27.73 -30.64
CA LEU A 749 13.36 -27.27 -29.80
C LEU A 749 14.66 -27.27 -30.59
N TYR A 750 15.42 -26.18 -30.47
CA TYR A 750 16.74 -26.10 -31.04
C TYR A 750 17.68 -25.31 -30.13
N VAL A 751 18.99 -25.55 -30.23
CA VAL A 751 19.98 -24.74 -29.50
C VAL A 751 19.77 -23.26 -29.85
N CYS A 752 19.78 -22.41 -28.83
CA CYS A 752 19.55 -20.98 -29.03
C CYS A 752 20.67 -20.39 -29.90
N ASN A 753 20.33 -19.92 -31.09
CA ASN A 753 21.26 -19.49 -32.15
C ASN A 753 21.01 -18.06 -32.63
N GLN A 754 20.05 -17.34 -32.02
CA GLN A 754 19.73 -15.92 -32.29
C GLN A 754 19.27 -15.63 -33.73
N THR A 755 18.86 -16.66 -34.48
CA THR A 755 18.30 -16.48 -35.83
C THR A 755 16.84 -16.05 -35.76
N ALA A 756 16.31 -15.51 -36.87
CA ALA A 756 14.91 -15.11 -36.97
C ALA A 756 13.91 -16.27 -36.73
N ALA A 757 14.36 -17.52 -36.88
CA ALA A 757 13.58 -18.73 -36.58
C ALA A 757 13.24 -18.87 -35.08
N GLN A 758 14.01 -18.22 -34.21
CA GLN A 758 13.87 -18.24 -32.76
C GLN A 758 13.50 -16.87 -32.19
N THR A 759 13.30 -15.87 -33.05
CA THR A 759 12.94 -14.52 -32.65
C THR A 759 11.43 -14.39 -32.69
N TRP A 760 10.81 -14.47 -31.53
CA TRP A 760 9.37 -14.41 -31.35
C TRP A 760 8.93 -13.02 -30.85
N GLU A 761 7.98 -12.42 -31.54
CA GLU A 761 7.26 -11.20 -31.15
C GLU A 761 5.99 -11.57 -30.39
N ILE A 762 5.78 -10.94 -29.23
CA ILE A 762 4.54 -11.01 -28.46
C ILE A 762 3.93 -9.60 -28.47
N PRO A 763 3.08 -9.27 -29.47
CA PRO A 763 2.61 -7.91 -29.65
C PRO A 763 1.60 -7.48 -28.58
N GLY A 764 1.02 -8.43 -27.83
CA GLY A 764 0.08 -8.16 -26.73
C GLY A 764 -1.38 -8.56 -27.03
N ASP A 765 -1.68 -8.94 -28.27
CA ASP A 765 -3.01 -9.41 -28.73
C ASP A 765 -3.24 -10.93 -28.51
N LYS A 766 -2.48 -11.53 -27.60
CA LYS A 766 -2.39 -12.99 -27.34
C LYS A 766 -1.77 -13.82 -28.47
N SER A 767 -1.37 -13.24 -29.60
CA SER A 767 -0.55 -13.97 -30.57
C SER A 767 0.91 -14.06 -30.14
N ILE A 768 1.62 -15.08 -30.63
CA ILE A 768 3.07 -15.23 -30.55
C ILE A 768 3.53 -15.38 -32.00
N ARG A 769 4.43 -14.51 -32.47
CA ARG A 769 4.72 -14.37 -33.90
C ARG A 769 6.19 -14.57 -34.22
N ALA A 770 6.51 -15.31 -35.27
CA ALA A 770 7.86 -15.40 -35.82
C ALA A 770 7.78 -15.41 -37.34
N LEU A 771 8.76 -14.80 -38.01
CA LEU A 771 8.84 -14.75 -39.47
C LEU A 771 7.56 -14.20 -40.16
N GLY A 772 6.85 -13.28 -39.49
CA GLY A 772 5.58 -12.72 -39.99
C GLY A 772 4.36 -13.65 -39.86
N LEU A 773 4.52 -14.82 -39.23
CA LEU A 773 3.48 -15.82 -39.00
C LEU A 773 3.17 -15.96 -37.50
N CYS A 774 2.06 -16.60 -37.17
CA CYS A 774 1.59 -16.83 -35.80
C CYS A 774 1.81 -18.29 -35.37
N LEU A 775 2.23 -18.50 -34.12
CA LEU A 775 2.25 -19.79 -33.45
C LEU A 775 0.82 -20.35 -33.40
N ASP A 776 0.61 -21.54 -33.91
CA ASP A 776 -0.69 -22.06 -34.31
C ASP A 776 -0.82 -23.53 -33.94
N ALA A 777 -1.94 -23.90 -33.31
CA ALA A 777 -2.32 -25.31 -33.17
C ALA A 777 -2.82 -25.82 -34.52
N ARG A 778 -2.10 -26.76 -35.14
CA ARG A 778 -2.37 -27.21 -36.52
C ARG A 778 -3.84 -27.61 -36.71
N GLY A 779 -4.49 -27.00 -37.71
CA GLY A 779 -5.91 -27.23 -38.03
C GLY A 779 -6.88 -26.80 -36.91
N GLY A 780 -6.40 -26.05 -35.91
CA GLY A 780 -7.13 -25.76 -34.69
C GLY A 780 -7.48 -26.99 -33.87
N GLY A 781 -6.62 -28.01 -33.86
CA GLY A 781 -6.81 -29.24 -33.10
C GLY A 781 -6.85 -29.02 -31.58
N THR A 782 -7.59 -29.87 -30.87
CA THR A 782 -7.85 -29.75 -29.43
C THR A 782 -7.50 -31.00 -28.63
N VAL A 783 -6.75 -31.94 -29.22
CA VAL A 783 -6.36 -33.21 -28.61
C VAL A 783 -4.85 -33.26 -28.33
N ASN A 784 -4.45 -34.07 -27.36
CA ASN A 784 -3.04 -34.36 -27.08
C ASN A 784 -2.32 -34.85 -28.35
N GLY A 785 -1.12 -34.34 -28.59
CA GLY A 785 -0.32 -34.65 -29.78
C GLY A 785 -0.60 -33.75 -30.99
N THR A 786 -1.53 -32.79 -30.89
CA THR A 786 -1.74 -31.80 -31.97
C THR A 786 -0.45 -31.00 -32.17
N VAL A 787 0.14 -31.07 -33.37
CA VAL A 787 1.37 -30.36 -33.70
C VAL A 787 1.19 -28.85 -33.61
N VAL A 788 2.17 -28.16 -33.01
CA VAL A 788 2.25 -26.70 -33.01
C VAL A 788 3.14 -26.25 -34.17
N GLN A 789 2.62 -25.34 -34.98
CA GLN A 789 3.22 -24.85 -36.21
C GLN A 789 3.24 -23.31 -36.24
N VAL A 790 3.82 -22.72 -37.28
CA VAL A 790 3.56 -21.34 -37.66
C VAL A 790 2.56 -21.28 -38.80
N TYR A 791 1.60 -20.36 -38.76
CA TYR A 791 0.60 -20.17 -39.81
C TYR A 791 0.25 -18.70 -40.02
N GLY A 792 -0.41 -18.37 -41.12
CA GLY A 792 -0.85 -17.00 -41.38
C GLY A 792 -1.71 -16.49 -40.21
N CYS A 793 -1.38 -15.31 -39.69
CA CYS A 793 -2.08 -14.71 -38.56
C CYS A 793 -3.53 -14.39 -38.94
N ASN A 794 -4.50 -15.04 -38.29
CA ASN A 794 -5.93 -14.98 -38.62
C ASN A 794 -6.84 -14.67 -37.42
N GLY A 795 -6.26 -14.42 -36.23
CA GLY A 795 -6.99 -14.02 -35.03
C GLY A 795 -7.80 -15.12 -34.35
N SER A 796 -7.80 -16.35 -34.88
CA SER A 796 -8.54 -17.47 -34.29
C SER A 796 -8.00 -17.85 -32.91
N LEU A 797 -8.85 -18.50 -32.10
CA LEU A 797 -8.44 -19.01 -30.78
C LEU A 797 -7.29 -20.03 -30.86
N ALA A 798 -7.07 -20.67 -32.02
CA ALA A 798 -5.97 -21.61 -32.23
C ALA A 798 -4.59 -20.92 -32.24
N GLN A 799 -4.55 -19.59 -32.44
CA GLN A 799 -3.34 -18.77 -32.47
C GLN A 799 -3.20 -17.88 -31.24
N GLN A 800 -4.12 -17.99 -30.29
CA GLN A 800 -4.06 -17.25 -29.05
C GLN A 800 -3.38 -18.10 -27.99
N TRP A 801 -2.37 -17.54 -27.34
CA TRP A 801 -1.56 -18.20 -26.33
C TRP A 801 -1.52 -17.36 -25.06
N THR A 802 -1.75 -18.01 -23.92
CA THR A 802 -1.68 -17.37 -22.62
C THR A 802 -0.53 -17.96 -21.83
N ALA A 803 0.41 -17.11 -21.42
CA ALA A 803 1.44 -17.48 -20.45
C ALA A 803 0.84 -17.52 -19.04
N HIS A 804 1.15 -18.56 -18.28
CA HIS A 804 0.69 -18.76 -16.90
C HIS A 804 1.86 -18.66 -15.90
N PRO A 805 1.58 -18.32 -14.61
CA PRO A 805 2.61 -18.22 -13.57
C PRO A 805 3.41 -19.50 -13.34
N ASP A 806 2.83 -20.66 -13.67
CA ASP A 806 3.48 -21.97 -13.61
C ASP A 806 4.52 -22.20 -14.74
N GLY A 807 4.71 -21.21 -15.62
CA GLY A 807 5.61 -21.26 -16.77
C GLY A 807 4.97 -21.82 -18.03
N THR A 808 3.70 -22.26 -18.00
CA THR A 808 3.05 -22.87 -19.16
C THR A 808 2.55 -21.86 -20.18
N LEU A 809 2.56 -22.24 -21.46
CA LEU A 809 1.89 -21.52 -22.55
C LEU A 809 0.65 -22.30 -22.98
N ARG A 810 -0.54 -21.80 -22.64
CA ARG A 810 -1.81 -22.48 -22.92
C ARG A 810 -2.48 -21.94 -24.18
N ASN A 811 -2.93 -22.84 -25.03
CA ASN A 811 -3.65 -22.50 -26.25
C ASN A 811 -5.09 -22.09 -25.95
N GLY A 812 -5.55 -20.99 -26.54
CA GLY A 812 -6.85 -20.38 -26.27
C GLY A 812 -8.03 -21.19 -26.77
N LYS A 813 -7.84 -22.10 -27.74
CA LYS A 813 -8.92 -22.96 -28.25
C LYS A 813 -9.04 -24.26 -27.47
N SER A 814 -7.92 -24.93 -27.21
CA SER A 814 -7.92 -26.28 -26.61
C SER A 814 -7.81 -26.27 -25.09
N GLY A 815 -7.27 -25.19 -24.50
CA GLY A 815 -6.87 -25.17 -23.08
C GLY A 815 -5.63 -26.02 -22.76
N LEU A 816 -5.03 -26.69 -23.76
CA LEU A 816 -3.83 -27.51 -23.63
C LEU A 816 -2.55 -26.67 -23.66
N CYS A 817 -1.46 -27.23 -23.14
CA CYS A 817 -0.17 -26.58 -23.00
C CYS A 817 0.75 -26.85 -24.21
N LEU A 818 1.58 -25.87 -24.57
CA LEU A 818 2.75 -26.07 -25.42
C LEU A 818 3.73 -27.01 -24.70
N ASP A 819 4.07 -28.10 -25.35
CA ASP A 819 4.83 -29.21 -24.78
C ASP A 819 5.96 -29.63 -25.73
N ALA A 820 7.16 -29.81 -25.17
CA ALA A 820 8.25 -30.49 -25.86
C ALA A 820 8.06 -32.01 -25.79
N GLU A 821 7.79 -32.61 -26.95
CA GLU A 821 7.37 -34.00 -27.09
C GLU A 821 8.22 -34.98 -26.26
N ALA A 822 7.54 -35.79 -25.44
CA ALA A 822 8.16 -36.81 -24.58
C ALA A 822 9.26 -36.27 -23.64
N SER A 823 9.20 -34.98 -23.27
CA SER A 823 10.28 -34.31 -22.53
C SER A 823 11.65 -34.36 -23.20
N GLY A 824 11.68 -34.50 -24.54
CA GLY A 824 12.91 -34.57 -25.31
C GLY A 824 13.71 -33.27 -25.25
N THR A 825 15.03 -33.37 -25.05
CA THR A 825 15.95 -32.21 -25.01
C THR A 825 16.85 -32.14 -26.22
N ALA A 826 16.69 -33.03 -27.22
CA ALA A 826 17.48 -33.02 -28.46
C ALA A 826 17.11 -31.84 -29.37
N ASN A 827 18.01 -31.47 -30.29
CA ASN A 827 17.63 -30.55 -31.38
C ASN A 827 16.63 -31.29 -32.28
N GLY A 828 15.57 -30.60 -32.70
CA GLY A 828 14.52 -31.19 -33.51
C GLY A 828 13.38 -31.86 -32.74
N THR A 829 13.41 -31.86 -31.40
CA THR A 829 12.24 -32.30 -30.61
C THR A 829 11.04 -31.44 -31.01
N ARG A 830 9.96 -32.06 -31.46
CA ARG A 830 8.77 -31.34 -31.94
C ARG A 830 8.01 -30.71 -30.77
N LEU A 831 7.38 -29.57 -31.03
CA LEU A 831 6.43 -28.97 -30.11
C LEU A 831 4.99 -29.31 -30.48
N LEU A 832 4.20 -29.64 -29.47
CA LEU A 832 2.82 -30.11 -29.61
C LEU A 832 1.94 -29.59 -28.48
N LEU A 833 0.63 -29.79 -28.62
CA LEU A 833 -0.32 -29.59 -27.53
C LEU A 833 -0.42 -30.84 -26.67
N TRP A 834 -0.33 -30.67 -25.35
CA TRP A 834 -0.53 -31.74 -24.40
C TRP A 834 -1.27 -31.28 -23.15
N SER A 835 -1.82 -32.23 -22.40
CA SER A 835 -2.46 -31.96 -21.12
C SER A 835 -1.50 -31.24 -20.18
N CYS A 836 -1.95 -30.13 -19.61
CA CYS A 836 -1.14 -29.28 -18.77
C CYS A 836 -0.77 -29.98 -17.45
N SER A 837 0.52 -30.20 -17.23
CA SER A 837 1.10 -30.74 -16.01
C SER A 837 2.04 -29.77 -15.31
N ALA A 838 2.43 -28.67 -15.98
CA ALA A 838 3.49 -27.75 -15.56
C ALA A 838 4.84 -28.47 -15.30
N GLY A 839 5.04 -29.62 -15.94
CA GLY A 839 6.33 -30.31 -16.01
C GLY A 839 7.38 -29.49 -16.74
N VAL A 840 8.66 -29.83 -16.54
CA VAL A 840 9.79 -29.07 -17.07
C VAL A 840 9.76 -28.89 -18.60
N ASN A 841 9.15 -29.83 -19.33
CA ASN A 841 8.96 -29.81 -20.78
C ASN A 841 7.81 -28.90 -21.26
N GLN A 842 7.05 -28.31 -20.34
CA GLN A 842 5.97 -27.36 -20.60
C GLN A 842 6.25 -25.98 -20.01
N ARG A 843 7.42 -25.76 -19.39
CA ARG A 843 7.81 -24.48 -18.82
C ARG A 843 8.60 -23.68 -19.83
N TRP A 844 8.14 -22.47 -20.11
CA TRP A 844 8.68 -21.57 -21.11
C TRP A 844 8.96 -20.21 -20.49
N THR A 845 10.12 -19.62 -20.81
CA THR A 845 10.41 -18.22 -20.58
C THR A 845 10.21 -17.47 -21.88
N VAL A 846 9.27 -16.53 -21.89
CA VAL A 846 8.96 -15.70 -23.06
C VAL A 846 9.73 -14.38 -23.05
N PRO A 847 9.90 -13.71 -24.21
CA PRO A 847 10.46 -12.36 -24.27
C PRO A 847 9.68 -11.39 -23.36
N ALA A 848 10.41 -10.58 -22.60
CA ALA A 848 9.87 -9.62 -21.64
C ALA A 848 9.93 -8.18 -22.16
#